data_AF-A0A0G0IE00-F1
#
_entry.id   AF-A0A0G0IE00-F1
#
_cell.length_a   1.000
_cell.length_b   1.000
_cell.length_c   1.000
_cell.angle_alpha   90.00
_cell.angle_beta   90.00
_cell.angle_gamma   90.00
#
_symmetry.space_group_name_H-M   'P 1'
#
loop_
_entity.id
_entity.type
_entity.pdbx_description
1 polymer ?
#
loop_
_entity_poly.entity_id
_entity_poly.type
_entity_poly.pdbx_seq_one_letter_code
_entity_poly.pdbx_strand_id
1 'polypeptide(L)'
;MAIGVLLRSLMATSIDGTTTVHYVQDHHVLHNADFVRGAVALRNGFTIEPGANAIMGSQITVAGGIDFRVSGELELERDVIFDSHVTLSSGGYIVSDGKNIHLSGDLVIPANQVLHVKGDMVIDGGGNTLEFASHAQLFLDNQTSVTLRNITIKIADSMSGAPAISLCSPLTSLTLDNATIVLGDDWVINRGSLFFHNDVVFSGNHALVYSSPSLSCVMAQSTVLFDHGTTFSYAPSSARDDLITLADDSAALIMNGSSLQTTFTGMHLTCGQLFFDRAGAIVNDFSKTITVTFSNAPSAVACSPDGRYVAVGSATVSTQLRVYECESASLTLIAHVSVGSVVKSISWSFDGQYIACGTAGGDVYVYYWNGNGLVLKDSNNRASSVNAVTWSSDGRHLAAGCSTSNQELIIYTFNGETLTQLLTQDADGEIFSIAWSSCGRYLAIGSDALANQLRVFIFDGSSLAIGPSTSILSHVYAVSWSPDCSYLLVGSDDVQGALRMYEFSIAQIQLAQSLYDDGRTVYAAAFSRDGNFVAVGSSKSAEQLELFSHSNGFLRTLAHPINMLNSTKALAWSMDSQVLVTADDTKTLIVWQPINTPLRDDRSLLIRDSYDNFPVVFPAWRVDWNMSGEYLAASMVHAALGNPAGHIFLYAYDDQAQTISLRDEVRFSSSGENYGVYALRWSPDGQTLVTAGIWPDETMTGFIDSRHDVRVYQRNGDQLEPLTSFGFRDMWNSPQYVRDTIPAVNGLSWSPDGAYLAVTGIFPIRFPGEPESLINQNVRVYAFDPLALPENMFTLVAHVRFMEGEYLFPADCAWSHTGDYIAVTGRAGDGSPRPFKIYQFNRVLNTLTEVNSFISAAISMGAVSWSYDDRFIAFVQGTTLYIYEYDKVGNVLTHRKTVSGSFSCARWDGEGLWLATVGSDSYARLYEFYSADYSLREHASLQLPAAVQDIAWRYDNAVFAVAQNTPLAGGAGAVLIIDRFVKLDPANIDMSSTLRIDAGIDDEAQGVDVCMLGDTQVCVRGNVSYR
;
A
#
# COMPACT_ATOMS: atom_id res chain seq x y z
N MET A 1 25.01 18.23 -65.04
CA MET A 1 24.07 17.11 -64.94
C MET A 1 22.96 17.53 -64.00
N ALA A 2 21.81 17.93 -64.54
CA ALA A 2 20.59 18.18 -63.78
C ALA A 2 19.49 17.48 -64.56
N ILE A 3 19.11 16.28 -64.10
CA ILE A 3 17.98 15.54 -64.65
C ILE A 3 16.75 16.24 -64.09
N GLY A 4 16.07 17.03 -64.93
CA GLY A 4 14.80 17.64 -64.59
C GLY A 4 13.73 16.57 -64.47
N VAL A 5 13.25 16.36 -63.25
CA VAL A 5 12.02 15.59 -63.00
C VAL A 5 10.86 16.41 -63.57
N LEU A 6 10.21 15.90 -64.61
CA LEU A 6 8.98 16.46 -65.16
C LEU A 6 7.84 16.20 -64.16
N LEU A 7 7.47 17.21 -63.36
CA LEU A 7 6.26 17.19 -62.53
C LEU A 7 5.02 17.03 -63.43
N ARG A 8 4.23 15.97 -63.21
CA ARG A 8 2.93 15.78 -63.88
C ARG A 8 1.88 16.53 -63.08
N SER A 9 1.34 17.62 -63.65
CA SER A 9 0.33 18.43 -62.96
C SER A 9 -1.09 17.97 -63.29
N LEU A 10 -1.90 17.64 -62.28
CA LEU A 10 -3.34 17.50 -62.41
C LEU A 10 -3.96 18.90 -62.22
N MET A 11 -4.43 19.52 -63.31
CA MET A 11 -5.03 20.86 -63.30
C MET A 11 -6.45 20.81 -63.87
N ALA A 12 -7.36 21.54 -63.24
CA ALA A 12 -8.62 21.91 -63.88
C ALA A 12 -8.33 22.92 -65.00
N THR A 13 -8.33 22.48 -66.25
CA THR A 13 -8.05 23.31 -67.44
C THR A 13 -9.33 23.97 -67.97
N SER A 14 -10.03 24.77 -67.16
CA SER A 14 -11.00 25.72 -67.74
C SER A 14 -10.29 27.02 -68.12
N ILE A 15 -10.01 27.14 -69.42
CA ILE A 15 -9.69 28.41 -70.11
C ILE A 15 -10.81 28.67 -71.13
N ASP A 16 -12.08 28.56 -70.72
CA ASP A 16 -13.21 28.93 -71.58
C ASP A 16 -13.92 30.23 -71.15
N GLY A 17 -13.46 30.86 -70.06
CA GLY A 17 -14.05 32.09 -69.55
C GLY A 17 -15.39 31.88 -68.85
N THR A 18 -15.80 30.64 -68.58
CA THR A 18 -16.96 30.34 -67.73
C THR A 18 -16.51 30.05 -66.30
N THR A 19 -17.27 30.56 -65.33
CA THR A 19 -17.03 30.36 -63.88
C THR A 19 -17.36 28.93 -63.41
N THR A 20 -17.66 28.02 -64.33
CA THR A 20 -18.08 26.65 -64.07
C THR A 20 -16.88 25.72 -63.92
N VAL A 21 -16.74 25.14 -62.73
CA VAL A 21 -15.71 24.18 -62.35
C VAL A 21 -15.95 22.84 -63.06
N HIS A 22 -14.95 22.33 -63.79
CA HIS A 22 -14.99 20.98 -64.36
C HIS A 22 -14.59 19.95 -63.29
N TYR A 23 -15.57 19.16 -62.85
CA TYR A 23 -15.34 18.07 -61.90
C TYR A 23 -14.63 16.91 -62.58
N VAL A 24 -13.66 16.35 -61.87
CA VAL A 24 -13.01 15.11 -62.26
C VAL A 24 -13.83 13.97 -61.63
N GLN A 25 -14.55 13.19 -62.45
CA GLN A 25 -15.51 12.18 -61.97
C GLN A 25 -14.94 10.76 -61.83
N ASP A 26 -13.71 10.52 -62.30
CA ASP A 26 -13.09 9.19 -62.27
C ASP A 26 -12.21 9.00 -61.02
N HIS A 27 -12.03 7.75 -60.59
CA HIS A 27 -11.04 7.39 -59.56
C HIS A 27 -9.63 7.54 -60.14
N HIS A 28 -8.77 8.36 -59.52
CA HIS A 28 -7.44 8.67 -60.05
C HIS A 28 -6.34 7.80 -59.45
N VAL A 29 -5.37 7.40 -60.27
CA VAL A 29 -4.10 6.83 -59.78
C VAL A 29 -3.04 7.91 -59.88
N LEU A 30 -2.49 8.32 -58.75
CA LEU A 30 -1.44 9.33 -58.60
C LEU A 30 -0.07 8.64 -58.57
N HIS A 31 0.84 9.15 -59.40
CA HIS A 31 2.21 8.68 -59.52
C HIS A 31 3.19 9.61 -58.77
N ASN A 32 4.45 9.19 -58.70
CA ASN A 32 5.48 9.95 -58.00
C ASN A 32 5.66 11.35 -58.61
N ALA A 33 5.64 12.35 -57.74
CA ALA A 33 5.70 13.78 -58.03
C ALA A 33 4.49 14.30 -58.86
N ASP A 34 3.34 13.61 -58.82
CA ASP A 34 2.09 14.18 -59.34
C ASP A 34 1.65 15.35 -58.46
N PHE A 35 1.27 16.47 -59.07
CA PHE A 35 0.96 17.72 -58.39
C PHE A 35 -0.48 18.17 -58.69
N VAL A 36 -1.36 18.12 -57.69
CA VAL A 36 -2.78 18.47 -57.82
C VAL A 36 -2.98 19.95 -57.49
N ARG A 37 -3.40 20.77 -58.47
CA ARG A 37 -3.59 22.22 -58.28
C ARG A 37 -4.74 22.82 -59.07
N GLY A 38 -5.32 23.90 -58.55
CA GLY A 38 -6.42 24.64 -59.18
C GLY A 38 -7.79 24.21 -58.66
N ALA A 39 -8.85 24.41 -59.44
CA ALA A 39 -10.22 24.06 -59.04
C ALA A 39 -10.53 22.58 -59.34
N VAL A 40 -9.84 21.65 -58.69
CA VAL A 40 -10.03 20.19 -58.84
C VAL A 40 -10.84 19.67 -57.65
N ALA A 41 -11.80 18.78 -57.89
CA ALA A 41 -12.51 18.04 -56.83
C ALA A 41 -12.37 16.53 -57.10
N LEU A 42 -11.85 15.79 -56.11
CA LEU A 42 -11.60 14.35 -56.21
C LEU A 42 -12.79 13.58 -55.62
N ARG A 43 -13.93 13.59 -56.33
CA ARG A 43 -15.20 13.06 -55.79
C ARG A 43 -15.32 11.53 -55.76
N ASN A 44 -14.46 10.83 -56.49
CA ASN A 44 -14.44 9.36 -56.58
C ASN A 44 -13.16 8.75 -55.99
N GLY A 45 -12.45 9.53 -55.16
CA GLY A 45 -11.24 9.12 -54.47
C GLY A 45 -10.01 9.07 -55.38
N PHE A 46 -8.93 8.52 -54.83
CA PHE A 46 -7.68 8.31 -55.55
C PHE A 46 -6.84 7.19 -54.93
N THR A 47 -5.97 6.60 -55.73
CA THR A 47 -4.90 5.68 -55.32
C THR A 47 -3.56 6.40 -55.46
N ILE A 48 -2.65 6.24 -54.51
CA ILE A 48 -1.23 6.62 -54.66
C ILE A 48 -0.42 5.33 -54.87
N GLU A 49 0.41 5.28 -55.91
CA GLU A 49 1.24 4.10 -56.17
C GLU A 49 2.23 3.81 -55.02
N PRO A 50 2.63 2.54 -54.79
CA PRO A 50 3.62 2.20 -53.78
C PRO A 50 4.92 3.01 -53.95
N GLY A 51 5.32 3.71 -52.90
CA GLY A 51 6.53 4.54 -52.87
C GLY A 51 6.46 5.83 -53.69
N ALA A 52 5.29 6.19 -54.23
CA ALA A 52 5.06 7.47 -54.87
C ALA A 52 4.71 8.55 -53.83
N ASN A 53 5.25 9.75 -54.01
CA ASN A 53 4.80 10.97 -53.32
C ASN A 53 3.88 11.77 -54.26
N ALA A 54 2.67 12.07 -53.82
CA ALA A 54 1.70 12.90 -54.52
C ALA A 54 1.42 14.19 -53.73
N ILE A 55 1.40 15.34 -54.40
CA ILE A 55 1.39 16.66 -53.75
C ILE A 55 0.04 17.35 -53.97
N MET A 56 -0.58 17.81 -52.88
CA MET A 56 -1.82 18.59 -52.86
C MET A 56 -1.52 20.10 -52.76
N GLY A 57 -1.46 20.76 -53.91
CA GLY A 57 -1.10 22.18 -54.08
C GLY A 57 -2.25 23.18 -53.93
N SER A 58 -3.50 22.74 -53.80
CA SER A 58 -4.67 23.60 -53.62
C SER A 58 -5.62 23.05 -52.55
N GLN A 59 -6.43 23.92 -51.95
CA GLN A 59 -7.47 23.49 -51.04
C GLN A 59 -8.54 22.71 -51.81
N ILE A 60 -8.64 21.41 -51.56
CA ILE A 60 -9.46 20.47 -52.33
C ILE A 60 -10.39 19.70 -51.39
N THR A 61 -11.59 19.43 -51.86
CA THR A 61 -12.50 18.45 -51.25
C THR A 61 -12.30 17.09 -51.90
N VAL A 62 -11.98 16.09 -51.08
CA VAL A 62 -11.85 14.68 -51.46
C VAL A 62 -13.11 13.94 -50.98
N ALA A 63 -13.68 13.09 -51.82
CA ALA A 63 -14.75 12.15 -51.47
C ALA A 63 -14.46 10.79 -52.12
N GLY A 64 -14.95 9.68 -51.56
CA GLY A 64 -14.69 8.33 -52.07
C GLY A 64 -13.42 7.68 -51.50
N GLY A 65 -13.00 6.57 -52.11
CA GLY A 65 -11.91 5.72 -51.59
C GLY A 65 -10.52 6.31 -51.78
N ILE A 66 -9.75 6.41 -50.69
CA ILE A 66 -8.32 6.74 -50.69
C ILE A 66 -7.53 5.46 -50.44
N ASP A 67 -6.66 5.10 -51.38
CA ASP A 67 -5.79 3.92 -51.32
C ASP A 67 -4.33 4.35 -51.42
N PHE A 68 -3.58 4.27 -50.33
CA PHE A 68 -2.15 4.60 -50.33
C PHE A 68 -1.25 3.42 -50.71
N ARG A 69 -1.81 2.22 -50.94
CA ARG A 69 -1.04 1.00 -51.25
C ARG A 69 0.12 0.76 -50.27
N VAL A 70 -0.12 0.99 -48.97
CA VAL A 70 0.81 0.82 -47.83
C VAL A 70 1.96 1.83 -47.78
N SER A 71 2.58 2.20 -48.90
CA SER A 71 3.78 3.06 -48.92
C SER A 71 3.66 4.32 -49.77
N GLY A 72 2.48 4.61 -50.33
CA GLY A 72 2.17 5.86 -50.99
C GLY A 72 2.14 7.03 -49.99
N GLU A 73 2.63 8.17 -50.42
CA GLU A 73 2.79 9.38 -49.62
C GLU A 73 1.96 10.53 -50.19
N LEU A 74 1.17 11.18 -49.34
CA LEU A 74 0.38 12.35 -49.66
C LEU A 74 0.98 13.57 -48.97
N GLU A 75 1.55 14.49 -49.73
CA GLU A 75 2.13 15.74 -49.25
C GLU A 75 1.12 16.89 -49.36
N LEU A 76 0.91 17.62 -48.27
CA LEU A 76 -0.03 18.73 -48.19
C LEU A 76 0.70 20.08 -48.28
N GLU A 77 0.52 20.81 -49.38
CA GLU A 77 0.92 22.22 -49.47
C GLU A 77 -0.23 23.20 -49.13
N ARG A 78 -1.46 22.68 -49.06
CA ARG A 78 -2.70 23.39 -48.67
C ARG A 78 -3.59 22.48 -47.83
N ASP A 79 -4.51 23.09 -47.08
CA ASP A 79 -5.49 22.34 -46.28
C ASP A 79 -6.37 21.47 -47.18
N VAL A 80 -6.75 20.29 -46.71
CA VAL A 80 -7.61 19.36 -47.45
C VAL A 80 -8.89 19.11 -46.67
N ILE A 81 -10.01 19.03 -47.38
CA ILE A 81 -11.32 18.69 -46.81
C ILE A 81 -11.63 17.25 -47.20
N PHE A 82 -11.75 16.37 -46.23
CA PHE A 82 -12.33 15.05 -46.41
C PHE A 82 -13.85 15.17 -46.25
N ASP A 83 -14.58 14.92 -47.33
CA ASP A 83 -16.04 14.86 -47.30
C ASP A 83 -16.53 13.63 -46.50
N SER A 84 -17.82 13.65 -46.18
CA SER A 84 -18.58 12.58 -45.50
C SER A 84 -18.54 11.19 -46.16
N HIS A 85 -18.05 11.08 -47.41
CA HIS A 85 -17.95 9.82 -48.15
C HIS A 85 -16.52 9.32 -48.30
N VAL A 86 -15.54 9.87 -47.58
CA VAL A 86 -14.15 9.39 -47.63
C VAL A 86 -14.03 8.05 -46.92
N THR A 87 -13.36 7.09 -47.56
CA THR A 87 -12.97 5.81 -46.94
C THR A 87 -11.50 5.56 -47.20
N LEU A 88 -10.75 5.13 -46.18
CA LEU A 88 -9.40 4.63 -46.38
C LEU A 88 -9.45 3.14 -46.69
N SER A 89 -8.71 2.65 -47.68
CA SER A 89 -8.59 1.21 -47.98
C SER A 89 -7.24 0.61 -47.61
N SER A 90 -6.24 1.45 -47.32
CA SER A 90 -4.92 1.02 -46.86
C SER A 90 -4.29 2.06 -45.93
N GLY A 91 -3.26 1.64 -45.19
CA GLY A 91 -2.29 2.52 -44.54
C GLY A 91 -1.35 3.18 -45.57
N GLY A 92 -0.58 4.18 -45.13
CA GLY A 92 0.25 5.03 -45.99
C GLY A 92 0.91 6.16 -45.22
N TYR A 93 1.38 7.19 -45.94
CA TYR A 93 2.01 8.37 -45.35
C TYR A 93 1.24 9.64 -45.69
N ILE A 94 1.02 10.50 -44.69
CA ILE A 94 0.58 11.88 -44.87
C ILE A 94 1.69 12.78 -44.36
N VAL A 95 2.14 13.71 -45.21
CA VAL A 95 3.20 14.66 -44.89
C VAL A 95 2.60 16.06 -44.94
N SER A 96 2.80 16.81 -43.87
CA SER A 96 2.30 18.18 -43.77
C SER A 96 3.24 19.01 -42.91
N ASP A 97 3.43 20.27 -43.28
CA ASP A 97 4.14 21.27 -42.49
C ASP A 97 3.24 22.50 -42.31
N GLY A 98 2.38 22.42 -41.30
CA GLY A 98 1.40 23.44 -40.94
C GLY A 98 0.18 23.51 -41.87
N LYS A 99 -0.21 22.41 -42.52
CA LYS A 99 -1.48 22.28 -43.28
C LYS A 99 -2.40 21.25 -42.65
N ASN A 100 -3.70 21.50 -42.75
CA ASN A 100 -4.69 20.81 -41.94
C ASN A 100 -5.59 19.91 -42.77
N ILE A 101 -6.14 18.88 -42.11
CA ILE A 101 -7.21 18.04 -42.65
C ILE A 101 -8.49 18.39 -41.91
N HIS A 102 -9.56 18.69 -42.66
CA HIS A 102 -10.89 18.92 -42.12
C HIS A 102 -11.80 17.74 -42.46
N LEU A 103 -12.39 17.11 -41.45
CA LEU A 103 -13.35 16.03 -41.63
C LEU A 103 -14.78 16.59 -41.70
N SER A 104 -15.52 16.23 -42.74
CA SER A 104 -16.95 16.54 -42.90
C SER A 104 -17.86 15.33 -42.64
N GLY A 105 -17.29 14.21 -42.20
CA GLY A 105 -17.96 13.01 -41.72
C GLY A 105 -16.97 12.08 -41.03
N ASP A 106 -17.45 10.92 -40.59
CA ASP A 106 -16.62 9.94 -39.88
C ASP A 106 -15.53 9.36 -40.78
N LEU A 107 -14.36 9.11 -40.21
CA LEU A 107 -13.21 8.51 -40.88
C LEU A 107 -12.79 7.24 -40.14
N VAL A 108 -12.64 6.13 -40.86
CA VAL A 108 -12.18 4.86 -40.30
C VAL A 108 -10.78 4.53 -40.83
N ILE A 109 -9.82 4.29 -39.93
CA ILE A 109 -8.56 3.63 -40.29
C ILE A 109 -8.81 2.11 -40.28
N PRO A 110 -8.64 1.40 -41.42
CA PRO A 110 -9.04 0.00 -41.53
C PRO A 110 -8.20 -0.93 -40.65
N ALA A 111 -8.76 -2.10 -40.35
CA ALA A 111 -8.10 -3.10 -39.50
C ALA A 111 -6.73 -3.51 -40.05
N ASN A 112 -5.75 -3.65 -39.16
CA ASN A 112 -4.36 -3.98 -39.48
C ASN A 112 -3.66 -3.00 -40.43
N GLN A 113 -4.11 -1.74 -40.51
CA GLN A 113 -3.46 -0.70 -41.30
C GLN A 113 -2.77 0.33 -40.40
N VAL A 114 -1.64 0.86 -40.88
CA VAL A 114 -0.88 1.92 -40.21
C VAL A 114 -0.87 3.16 -41.11
N LEU A 115 -1.41 4.26 -40.61
CA LEU A 115 -1.32 5.58 -41.25
C LEU A 115 -0.22 6.39 -40.57
N HIS A 116 0.87 6.66 -41.28
CA HIS A 116 1.96 7.49 -40.80
C HIS A 116 1.66 8.97 -41.04
N VAL A 117 1.99 9.80 -40.06
CA VAL A 117 1.95 11.27 -40.18
C VAL A 117 3.33 11.83 -39.92
N LYS A 118 3.79 12.72 -40.83
CA LYS A 118 5.07 13.43 -40.74
C LYS A 118 4.82 14.93 -40.74
N GLY A 119 5.45 15.63 -39.79
CA GLY A 119 5.44 17.08 -39.66
C GLY A 119 4.21 17.63 -38.91
N ASP A 120 4.10 18.95 -38.84
CA ASP A 120 3.11 19.61 -37.99
C ASP A 120 1.74 19.71 -38.68
N MET A 121 0.67 19.24 -38.05
CA MET A 121 -0.68 19.39 -38.61
C MET A 121 -1.82 19.36 -37.59
N VAL A 122 -2.96 19.95 -37.97
CA VAL A 122 -4.24 19.77 -37.27
C VAL A 122 -5.14 18.86 -38.11
N ILE A 123 -5.70 17.83 -37.47
CA ILE A 123 -6.83 17.07 -37.97
C ILE A 123 -8.06 17.55 -37.20
N ASP A 124 -8.88 18.37 -37.86
CA ASP A 124 -10.10 18.94 -37.29
C ASP A 124 -11.28 18.04 -37.63
N GLY A 125 -11.82 17.36 -36.63
CA GLY A 125 -12.92 16.44 -36.77
C GLY A 125 -14.25 17.11 -37.11
N GLY A 126 -14.41 18.40 -36.81
CA GLY A 126 -15.69 19.11 -37.02
C GLY A 126 -16.88 18.49 -36.26
N GLY A 127 -16.61 17.76 -35.17
CA GLY A 127 -17.59 16.99 -34.40
C GLY A 127 -17.76 15.53 -34.84
N ASN A 128 -17.05 15.08 -35.88
CA ASN A 128 -17.13 13.71 -36.41
C ASN A 128 -16.17 12.74 -35.67
N THR A 129 -16.28 11.46 -36.03
CA THR A 129 -15.51 10.37 -35.42
C THR A 129 -14.29 9.99 -36.25
N LEU A 130 -13.13 9.82 -35.61
CA LEU A 130 -12.00 9.05 -36.13
C LEU A 130 -11.99 7.68 -35.44
N GLU A 131 -12.29 6.63 -36.19
CA GLU A 131 -12.37 5.26 -35.67
C GLU A 131 -11.15 4.44 -36.09
N PHE A 132 -10.55 3.77 -35.11
CA PHE A 132 -9.50 2.79 -35.29
C PHE A 132 -10.14 1.39 -35.22
N ALA A 133 -10.24 0.72 -36.37
CA ALA A 133 -10.65 -0.68 -36.41
C ALA A 133 -9.57 -1.58 -35.77
N SER A 134 -9.85 -2.87 -35.56
CA SER A 134 -8.93 -3.81 -34.88
C SER A 134 -7.48 -3.74 -35.39
N HIS A 135 -6.54 -3.50 -34.48
CA HIS A 135 -5.12 -3.34 -34.74
C HIS A 135 -4.74 -2.21 -35.72
N ALA A 136 -5.63 -1.24 -35.95
CA ALA A 136 -5.33 -0.06 -36.76
C ALA A 136 -4.48 0.95 -35.97
N GLN A 137 -3.63 1.70 -36.67
CA GLN A 137 -2.74 2.66 -36.02
C GLN A 137 -2.58 3.97 -36.80
N LEU A 138 -2.50 5.07 -36.05
CA LEU A 138 -1.99 6.36 -36.48
C LEU A 138 -0.60 6.52 -35.87
N PHE A 139 0.43 6.46 -36.71
CA PHE A 139 1.82 6.49 -36.28
C PHE A 139 2.42 7.88 -36.53
N LEU A 140 2.77 8.60 -35.47
CA LEU A 140 3.40 9.90 -35.55
C LEU A 140 4.91 9.72 -35.66
N ASP A 141 5.48 10.05 -36.82
CA ASP A 141 6.90 9.89 -37.10
C ASP A 141 7.75 10.87 -36.27
N ASN A 142 9.06 10.67 -36.24
CA ASN A 142 9.99 11.48 -35.46
C ASN A 142 9.87 12.99 -35.74
N GLN A 143 9.85 13.82 -34.70
CA GLN A 143 9.71 15.30 -34.78
C GLN A 143 8.39 15.77 -35.42
N THR A 144 7.31 15.02 -35.19
CA THR A 144 5.96 15.35 -35.65
C THR A 144 5.14 15.93 -34.49
N SER A 145 4.37 17.00 -34.74
CA SER A 145 3.38 17.53 -33.79
C SER A 145 1.99 17.49 -34.42
N VAL A 146 1.10 16.64 -33.91
CA VAL A 146 -0.27 16.55 -34.42
C VAL A 146 -1.26 17.06 -33.40
N THR A 147 -2.21 17.89 -33.83
CA THR A 147 -3.38 18.26 -33.03
C THR A 147 -4.61 17.55 -33.56
N LEU A 148 -5.30 16.79 -32.71
CA LEU A 148 -6.61 16.21 -32.99
C LEU A 148 -7.66 17.09 -32.31
N ARG A 149 -8.47 17.78 -33.10
CA ARG A 149 -9.37 18.84 -32.61
C ARG A 149 -10.84 18.56 -32.92
N ASN A 150 -11.74 18.90 -31.99
CA ASN A 150 -13.20 18.81 -32.18
C ASN A 150 -13.62 17.43 -32.71
N ILE A 151 -13.16 16.36 -32.06
CA ILE A 151 -13.22 15.02 -32.63
C ILE A 151 -13.56 13.97 -31.58
N THR A 152 -14.33 12.96 -31.99
CA THR A 152 -14.47 11.73 -31.20
C THR A 152 -13.50 10.69 -31.74
N ILE A 153 -12.65 10.13 -30.90
CA ILE A 153 -11.72 9.05 -31.24
C ILE A 153 -12.28 7.75 -30.66
N LYS A 154 -12.45 6.73 -31.50
CA LYS A 154 -12.89 5.40 -31.05
C LYS A 154 -11.81 4.38 -31.32
N ILE A 155 -11.39 3.66 -30.27
CA ILE A 155 -10.40 2.59 -30.36
C ILE A 155 -11.14 1.26 -30.21
N ALA A 156 -10.96 0.33 -31.14
CA ALA A 156 -11.51 -1.02 -31.04
C ALA A 156 -10.63 -1.92 -30.15
N ASP A 157 -9.44 -2.28 -30.64
CA ASP A 157 -8.42 -3.08 -29.95
C ASP A 157 -7.04 -2.78 -30.56
N SER A 158 -5.98 -2.86 -29.74
CA SER A 158 -4.61 -2.58 -30.16
C SER A 158 -3.78 -3.86 -30.26
N MET A 159 -2.80 -3.87 -31.18
CA MET A 159 -1.80 -4.94 -31.18
C MET A 159 -0.82 -4.71 -30.03
N SER A 160 -0.42 -5.77 -29.33
CA SER A 160 0.55 -5.67 -28.23
C SER A 160 1.83 -4.92 -28.66
N GLY A 161 2.15 -3.82 -27.99
CA GLY A 161 3.29 -2.95 -28.30
C GLY A 161 3.08 -1.94 -29.43
N ALA A 162 1.88 -1.88 -30.03
CA ALA A 162 1.50 -0.98 -31.09
C ALA A 162 0.12 -0.35 -30.79
N PRO A 163 0.06 0.71 -29.95
CA PRO A 163 -1.19 1.38 -29.60
C PRO A 163 -1.85 2.06 -30.80
N ALA A 164 -3.15 2.31 -30.72
CA ALA A 164 -3.94 2.92 -31.80
C ALA A 164 -3.36 4.28 -32.27
N ILE A 165 -2.79 5.08 -31.36
CA ILE A 165 -1.99 6.25 -31.70
C ILE A 165 -0.62 6.10 -31.06
N SER A 166 0.43 6.08 -31.90
CA SER A 166 1.82 5.86 -31.50
C SER A 166 2.68 7.08 -31.74
N LEU A 167 3.54 7.41 -30.77
CA LEU A 167 4.54 8.47 -30.89
C LEU A 167 5.93 7.84 -31.07
N CYS A 168 6.62 8.15 -32.17
CA CYS A 168 7.87 7.47 -32.52
C CYS A 168 9.04 7.80 -31.56
N SER A 169 9.10 9.04 -31.06
CA SER A 169 10.26 9.54 -30.30
C SER A 169 9.88 10.53 -29.20
N PRO A 170 10.79 10.84 -28.24
CA PRO A 170 10.58 11.87 -27.23
C PRO A 170 10.36 13.28 -27.79
N LEU A 171 10.70 13.53 -29.05
CA LEU A 171 10.51 14.81 -29.75
C LEU A 171 9.15 14.90 -30.47
N THR A 172 8.36 13.84 -30.42
CA THR A 172 7.03 13.78 -31.03
C THR A 172 6.00 14.28 -30.02
N SER A 173 4.99 15.01 -30.47
CA SER A 173 3.92 15.49 -29.59
C SER A 173 2.53 15.29 -30.20
N LEU A 174 1.57 15.00 -29.32
CA LEU A 174 0.16 14.88 -29.65
C LEU A 174 -0.64 15.85 -28.78
N THR A 175 -1.42 16.70 -29.43
CA THR A 175 -2.35 17.61 -28.77
C THR A 175 -3.78 17.11 -28.96
N LEU A 176 -4.52 16.97 -27.87
CA LEU A 176 -5.95 16.71 -27.86
C LEU A 176 -6.67 18.02 -27.52
N ASP A 177 -7.50 18.51 -28.43
CA ASP A 177 -8.15 19.81 -28.33
C ASP A 177 -9.67 19.65 -28.49
N ASN A 178 -10.44 19.77 -27.40
CA ASN A 178 -11.88 19.53 -27.40
C ASN A 178 -12.23 18.15 -28.01
N ALA A 179 -11.75 17.08 -27.38
CA ALA A 179 -11.78 15.72 -27.93
C ALA A 179 -12.38 14.71 -26.95
N THR A 180 -13.11 13.72 -27.46
CA THR A 180 -13.61 12.58 -26.67
C THR A 180 -12.95 11.30 -27.16
N ILE A 181 -12.40 10.50 -26.25
CA ILE A 181 -11.73 9.24 -26.54
C ILE A 181 -12.55 8.11 -25.91
N VAL A 182 -12.98 7.17 -26.74
CA VAL A 182 -13.70 5.96 -26.34
C VAL A 182 -12.73 4.78 -26.42
N LEU A 183 -12.32 4.28 -25.25
CA LEU A 183 -11.32 3.24 -25.08
C LEU A 183 -11.95 1.84 -25.16
N GLY A 184 -11.78 1.16 -26.30
CA GLY A 184 -12.07 -0.27 -26.46
C GLY A 184 -10.95 -1.21 -26.02
N ASP A 185 -9.76 -0.66 -25.73
CA ASP A 185 -8.58 -1.33 -25.19
C ASP A 185 -7.67 -0.28 -24.51
N ASP A 186 -6.66 -0.72 -23.77
CA ASP A 186 -5.70 0.16 -23.10
C ASP A 186 -4.90 0.98 -24.12
N TRP A 187 -4.87 2.30 -23.92
CA TRP A 187 -4.08 3.19 -24.75
C TRP A 187 -2.78 3.57 -24.06
N VAL A 188 -1.68 2.96 -24.52
CA VAL A 188 -0.34 3.17 -23.95
C VAL A 188 0.38 4.34 -24.64
N ILE A 189 0.86 5.29 -23.85
CA ILE A 189 1.72 6.40 -24.26
C ILE A 189 3.08 6.21 -23.61
N ASN A 190 4.03 5.64 -24.34
CA ASN A 190 5.37 5.29 -23.85
C ASN A 190 6.48 6.23 -24.34
N ARG A 191 6.16 7.18 -25.22
CA ARG A 191 7.10 8.12 -25.84
C ARG A 191 6.40 9.43 -26.15
N GLY A 192 7.17 10.51 -26.22
CA GLY A 192 6.68 11.82 -26.65
C GLY A 192 5.75 12.48 -25.63
N SER A 193 5.27 13.67 -25.97
CA SER A 193 4.49 14.52 -25.07
C SER A 193 3.01 14.55 -25.46
N LEU A 194 2.14 14.63 -24.45
CA LEU A 194 0.72 14.91 -24.61
C LEU A 194 0.39 16.33 -24.15
N PHE A 195 -0.45 17.01 -24.92
CA PHE A 195 -1.00 18.31 -24.55
C PHE A 195 -2.51 18.25 -24.58
N PHE A 196 -3.16 18.78 -23.55
CA PHE A 196 -4.61 18.80 -23.43
C PHE A 196 -5.11 20.24 -23.45
N HIS A 197 -5.98 20.54 -24.41
CA HIS A 197 -6.60 21.85 -24.60
C HIS A 197 -8.14 21.72 -24.54
N ASN A 198 -8.79 22.70 -23.90
CA ASN A 198 -10.23 22.71 -23.69
C ASN A 198 -10.70 21.43 -22.97
N ASP A 199 -11.86 20.88 -23.34
CA ASP A 199 -12.42 19.70 -22.69
C ASP A 199 -11.96 18.41 -23.39
N VAL A 200 -11.22 17.56 -22.69
CA VAL A 200 -10.82 16.24 -23.16
C VAL A 200 -11.46 15.18 -22.27
N VAL A 201 -12.16 14.21 -22.87
CA VAL A 201 -12.89 13.17 -22.14
C VAL A 201 -12.38 11.80 -22.52
N PHE A 202 -12.05 10.97 -21.54
CA PHE A 202 -11.79 9.55 -21.68
C PHE A 202 -12.99 8.76 -21.15
N SER A 203 -13.46 7.79 -21.93
CA SER A 203 -14.63 6.95 -21.61
C SER A 203 -14.39 5.50 -22.04
N GLY A 204 -15.13 4.55 -21.46
CA GLY A 204 -14.96 3.12 -21.67
C GLY A 204 -14.55 2.39 -20.39
N ASN A 205 -14.07 1.16 -20.51
CA ASN A 205 -13.68 0.30 -19.37
C ASN A 205 -12.19 -0.06 -19.39
N HIS A 206 -11.37 0.76 -20.04
CA HIS A 206 -9.94 0.52 -20.25
C HIS A 206 -9.11 1.73 -19.80
N ALA A 207 -7.80 1.58 -19.82
CA ALA A 207 -6.87 2.55 -19.28
C ALA A 207 -6.25 3.47 -20.33
N LEU A 208 -6.04 4.75 -19.95
CA LEU A 208 -4.93 5.53 -20.52
C LEU A 208 -3.68 5.20 -19.69
N VAL A 209 -2.67 4.60 -20.31
CA VAL A 209 -1.42 4.23 -19.63
C VAL A 209 -0.31 5.19 -20.04
N TYR A 210 -0.02 6.15 -19.17
CA TYR A 210 1.06 7.12 -19.36
C TYR A 210 2.38 6.55 -18.82
N SER A 211 3.21 6.03 -19.73
CA SER A 211 4.56 5.53 -19.44
C SER A 211 5.69 6.37 -20.05
N SER A 212 5.36 7.48 -20.70
CA SER A 212 6.33 8.35 -21.35
C SER A 212 7.23 9.08 -20.33
N PRO A 213 8.55 9.16 -20.57
CA PRO A 213 9.45 9.98 -19.76
C PRO A 213 9.45 11.47 -20.16
N SER A 214 8.68 11.85 -21.19
CA SER A 214 8.58 13.24 -21.64
C SER A 214 7.59 14.05 -20.78
N LEU A 215 7.75 15.37 -20.75
CA LEU A 215 6.82 16.28 -20.07
C LEU A 215 5.54 16.45 -20.91
N SER A 216 4.39 16.36 -20.26
CA SER A 216 3.05 16.58 -20.80
C SER A 216 2.32 17.64 -19.98
N CYS A 217 1.32 18.30 -20.57
CA CYS A 217 0.68 19.44 -19.91
C CYS A 217 -0.82 19.51 -20.18
N VAL A 218 -1.60 19.74 -19.12
CA VAL A 218 -2.99 20.21 -19.21
C VAL A 218 -2.97 21.73 -19.20
N MET A 219 -3.41 22.33 -20.29
CA MET A 219 -3.30 23.77 -20.50
C MET A 219 -4.28 24.57 -19.64
N ALA A 220 -4.03 25.86 -19.50
CA ALA A 220 -4.93 26.76 -18.76
C ALA A 220 -6.36 26.66 -19.31
N GLN A 221 -7.36 26.73 -18.41
CA GLN A 221 -8.79 26.62 -18.72
C GLN A 221 -9.18 25.31 -19.43
N SER A 222 -8.38 24.26 -19.28
CA SER A 222 -8.62 22.95 -19.89
C SER A 222 -8.95 21.91 -18.83
N THR A 223 -9.80 20.97 -19.19
CA THR A 223 -10.25 19.88 -18.32
C THR A 223 -9.93 18.56 -18.98
N VAL A 224 -9.32 17.63 -18.26
CA VAL A 224 -9.25 16.23 -18.65
C VAL A 224 -10.13 15.41 -17.72
N LEU A 225 -11.17 14.80 -18.27
CA LEU A 225 -12.13 14.00 -17.53
C LEU A 225 -11.98 12.52 -17.87
N PHE A 226 -11.86 11.68 -16.85
CA PHE A 226 -11.91 10.23 -16.93
C PHE A 226 -13.28 9.77 -16.42
N ASP A 227 -14.12 9.25 -17.30
CA ASP A 227 -15.50 8.85 -17.00
C ASP A 227 -15.59 7.46 -16.35
N HIS A 228 -16.76 7.11 -15.83
CA HIS A 228 -16.97 5.93 -15.03
C HIS A 228 -16.47 4.64 -15.70
N GLY A 229 -15.69 3.84 -14.96
CA GLY A 229 -15.10 2.58 -15.45
C GLY A 229 -13.75 2.72 -16.16
N THR A 230 -13.31 3.95 -16.50
CA THR A 230 -11.97 4.17 -17.05
C THR A 230 -10.90 4.18 -15.98
N THR A 231 -9.66 3.93 -16.39
CA THR A 231 -8.47 4.08 -15.54
C THR A 231 -7.50 5.08 -16.15
N PHE A 232 -6.99 6.00 -15.35
CA PHE A 232 -5.79 6.75 -15.69
C PHE A 232 -4.61 6.14 -14.95
N SER A 233 -3.68 5.52 -15.68
CA SER A 233 -2.47 4.92 -15.12
C SER A 233 -1.27 5.81 -15.40
N TYR A 234 -0.79 6.51 -14.38
CA TYR A 234 0.42 7.31 -14.40
C TYR A 234 1.62 6.46 -13.95
N ALA A 235 2.31 5.87 -14.92
CA ALA A 235 3.42 4.97 -14.69
C ALA A 235 4.62 5.30 -15.60
N PRO A 236 5.18 6.53 -15.53
CA PRO A 236 6.28 6.94 -16.39
C PRO A 236 7.47 5.99 -16.25
N SER A 237 8.15 5.70 -17.36
CA SER A 237 9.38 4.89 -17.38
C SER A 237 10.60 5.62 -16.79
N SER A 238 10.36 6.59 -15.90
CA SER A 238 11.36 7.43 -15.23
C SER A 238 10.91 7.68 -13.79
N ALA A 239 11.84 7.93 -12.88
CA ALA A 239 11.52 8.23 -11.48
C ALA A 239 10.91 9.62 -11.24
N ARG A 240 10.60 10.38 -12.30
CA ARG A 240 9.95 11.69 -12.18
C ARG A 240 8.46 11.52 -11.96
N ASP A 241 7.97 12.09 -10.86
CA ASP A 241 6.56 12.18 -10.51
C ASP A 241 5.89 13.44 -11.08
N ASP A 242 6.64 14.36 -11.69
CA ASP A 242 6.20 15.68 -12.16
C ASP A 242 6.06 15.80 -13.70
N LEU A 243 5.78 14.69 -14.40
CA LEU A 243 5.76 14.67 -15.88
C LEU A 243 4.42 15.06 -16.50
N ILE A 244 3.34 15.15 -15.72
CA ILE A 244 2.10 15.80 -16.14
C ILE A 244 1.90 17.05 -15.32
N THR A 245 2.03 18.21 -15.95
CA THR A 245 1.84 19.49 -15.27
C THR A 245 0.47 20.06 -15.59
N LEU A 246 -0.15 20.70 -14.61
CA LEU A 246 -1.28 21.60 -14.84
C LEU A 246 -0.69 23.00 -15.07
N ALA A 247 -1.15 23.71 -16.10
CA ALA A 247 -0.51 24.97 -16.49
C ALA A 247 -0.74 26.11 -15.47
N ASP A 248 -1.90 26.11 -14.81
CA ASP A 248 -2.27 27.03 -13.74
C ASP A 248 -3.47 26.47 -12.93
N ASP A 249 -3.96 27.25 -11.96
CA ASP A 249 -5.10 26.90 -11.08
C ASP A 249 -6.44 26.69 -11.81
N SER A 250 -6.53 27.03 -13.10
CA SER A 250 -7.73 26.82 -13.93
C SER A 250 -7.71 25.52 -14.74
N ALA A 251 -6.58 24.81 -14.77
CA ALA A 251 -6.46 23.49 -15.38
C ALA A 251 -6.94 22.40 -14.41
N ALA A 252 -7.68 21.41 -14.91
CA ALA A 252 -8.30 20.38 -14.07
C ALA A 252 -8.14 18.96 -14.62
N LEU A 253 -7.88 18.01 -13.72
CA LEU A 253 -8.06 16.57 -13.91
C LEU A 253 -9.29 16.13 -13.11
N ILE A 254 -10.23 15.44 -13.75
CA ILE A 254 -11.49 14.99 -13.13
C ILE A 254 -11.60 13.48 -13.26
N MET A 255 -11.69 12.79 -12.14
CA MET A 255 -11.92 11.35 -12.06
C MET A 255 -13.39 11.11 -11.67
N ASN A 256 -14.26 10.88 -12.65
CA ASN A 256 -15.69 10.63 -12.41
C ASN A 256 -16.00 9.13 -12.28
N GLY A 257 -15.90 8.56 -11.07
CA GLY A 257 -16.08 7.13 -10.83
C GLY A 257 -15.07 6.25 -11.59
N SER A 258 -13.88 6.81 -11.82
CA SER A 258 -12.73 6.23 -12.53
C SER A 258 -11.54 6.07 -11.59
N SER A 259 -10.59 5.22 -11.99
CA SER A 259 -9.42 4.89 -11.16
C SER A 259 -8.21 5.72 -11.56
N LEU A 260 -7.45 6.23 -10.60
CA LEU A 260 -6.12 6.83 -10.80
C LEU A 260 -5.07 5.87 -10.24
N GLN A 261 -4.26 5.28 -11.11
CA GLN A 261 -3.13 4.44 -10.69
C GLN A 261 -1.84 5.25 -10.80
N THR A 262 -0.96 5.16 -9.80
CA THR A 262 0.36 5.78 -9.86
C THR A 262 1.45 4.75 -9.57
N THR A 263 2.65 4.98 -10.08
CA THR A 263 3.85 4.34 -9.51
C THR A 263 4.06 4.82 -8.07
N PHE A 264 4.81 4.06 -7.27
CA PHE A 264 5.21 4.39 -5.89
C PHE A 264 5.86 5.79 -5.71
N THR A 265 6.39 6.39 -6.78
CA THR A 265 6.87 7.78 -6.77
C THR A 265 5.73 8.78 -6.63
N GLY A 266 4.48 8.34 -6.82
CA GLY A 266 3.31 9.17 -6.93
C GLY A 266 3.26 9.96 -8.24
N MET A 267 2.27 10.85 -8.30
CA MET A 267 2.13 11.90 -9.29
C MET A 267 2.13 13.24 -8.55
N HIS A 268 3.06 14.12 -8.90
CA HIS A 268 3.26 15.40 -8.27
C HIS A 268 2.68 16.53 -9.15
N LEU A 269 1.59 17.15 -8.66
CA LEU A 269 0.95 18.30 -9.29
C LEU A 269 1.26 19.55 -8.45
N THR A 270 1.91 20.56 -9.05
CA THR A 270 2.34 21.78 -8.35
C THR A 270 1.27 22.88 -8.30
N CYS A 271 0.29 22.83 -9.20
CA CYS A 271 -0.84 23.75 -9.28
C CYS A 271 -2.01 23.06 -9.99
N GLY A 272 -3.11 23.78 -10.21
CA GLY A 272 -4.32 23.25 -10.85
C GLY A 272 -5.21 22.46 -9.89
N GLN A 273 -6.16 21.73 -10.46
CA GLN A 273 -7.20 21.03 -9.72
C GLN A 273 -7.22 19.54 -10.06
N LEU A 274 -7.28 18.69 -9.04
CA LEU A 274 -7.57 17.25 -9.17
C LEU A 274 -8.87 16.97 -8.42
N PHE A 275 -9.91 16.55 -9.13
CA PHE A 275 -11.21 16.23 -8.57
C PHE A 275 -11.51 14.75 -8.71
N PHE A 276 -12.11 14.19 -7.67
CA PHE A 276 -12.76 12.88 -7.73
C PHE A 276 -14.26 13.10 -7.54
N ASP A 277 -15.04 12.75 -8.56
CA ASP A 277 -16.51 12.79 -8.53
C ASP A 277 -16.99 11.34 -8.51
N ARG A 278 -17.70 10.91 -7.46
CA ARG A 278 -18.08 9.50 -7.18
C ARG A 278 -16.89 8.58 -6.88
N ALA A 279 -17.17 7.45 -6.23
CA ALA A 279 -16.15 6.49 -5.79
C ALA A 279 -15.28 5.97 -6.96
N GLY A 280 -13.99 6.24 -6.88
CA GLY A 280 -12.91 5.70 -7.73
C GLY A 280 -11.82 5.07 -6.86
N ALA A 281 -10.71 4.59 -7.42
CA ALA A 281 -9.59 4.03 -6.64
C ALA A 281 -8.28 4.78 -6.91
N ILE A 282 -7.48 5.02 -5.86
CA ILE A 282 -6.06 5.39 -5.97
C ILE A 282 -5.22 4.16 -5.62
N VAL A 283 -4.19 3.85 -6.42
CA VAL A 283 -3.34 2.66 -6.23
C VAL A 283 -1.89 3.12 -6.07
N ASN A 284 -1.24 2.83 -4.93
CA ASN A 284 0.13 3.35 -4.67
C ASN A 284 1.09 2.51 -3.78
N ASP A 285 0.77 1.28 -3.35
CA ASP A 285 1.72 0.51 -2.50
C ASP A 285 1.61 -1.00 -2.69
N PHE A 286 2.67 -1.82 -2.60
CA PHE A 286 2.56 -3.29 -2.67
C PHE A 286 2.33 -3.89 -1.29
N SER A 287 1.14 -4.45 -1.03
CA SER A 287 0.86 -5.20 0.20
C SER A 287 0.98 -6.70 0.00
N LYS A 288 1.19 -7.39 1.12
CA LYS A 288 1.07 -8.84 1.18
C LYS A 288 -0.40 -9.24 1.07
N THR A 289 -0.84 -9.69 -0.11
CA THR A 289 -2.27 -9.91 -0.35
C THR A 289 -2.71 -11.33 -0.02
N ILE A 290 -1.88 -12.36 -0.33
CA ILE A 290 -2.29 -13.77 -0.18
C ILE A 290 -1.13 -14.63 0.33
N THR A 291 -1.38 -15.45 1.36
CA THR A 291 -0.44 -16.46 1.87
C THR A 291 -1.00 -17.86 1.66
N VAL A 292 -0.23 -18.74 1.00
CA VAL A 292 -0.56 -20.17 0.91
C VAL A 292 0.57 -20.99 1.51
N THR A 293 0.26 -21.76 2.55
CA THR A 293 1.22 -22.69 3.17
C THR A 293 1.08 -24.08 2.55
N PHE A 294 2.19 -24.59 2.04
CA PHE A 294 2.32 -25.91 1.45
C PHE A 294 2.81 -26.92 2.50
N SER A 295 2.59 -28.21 2.25
CA SER A 295 3.15 -29.27 3.10
C SER A 295 4.67 -29.39 2.97
N ASN A 296 5.28 -28.84 1.91
CA ASN A 296 6.71 -28.86 1.61
C ASN A 296 7.16 -27.60 0.85
N ALA A 297 8.46 -27.28 0.92
CA ALA A 297 9.01 -26.03 0.37
C ALA A 297 8.82 -25.96 -1.15
N PRO A 298 8.23 -24.87 -1.68
CA PRO A 298 8.24 -24.61 -3.12
C PRO A 298 9.68 -24.37 -3.57
N SER A 299 10.10 -25.08 -4.63
CA SER A 299 11.46 -25.01 -5.17
C SER A 299 11.58 -24.15 -6.42
N ALA A 300 10.45 -23.85 -7.08
CA ALA A 300 10.38 -22.98 -8.25
C ALA A 300 8.99 -22.34 -8.34
N VAL A 301 8.91 -21.11 -8.84
CA VAL A 301 7.66 -20.39 -9.11
C VAL A 301 7.74 -19.66 -10.43
N ALA A 302 6.61 -19.54 -11.14
CA ALA A 302 6.51 -18.72 -12.35
C ALA A 302 5.07 -18.23 -12.58
N CYS A 303 4.89 -16.97 -12.97
CA CYS A 303 3.59 -16.39 -13.30
C CYS A 303 3.30 -16.52 -14.80
N SER A 304 2.03 -16.69 -15.16
CA SER A 304 1.58 -16.64 -16.54
C SER A 304 1.68 -15.22 -17.13
N PRO A 305 1.80 -15.09 -18.46
CA PRO A 305 1.81 -13.80 -19.16
C PRO A 305 0.62 -12.88 -18.94
N ASP A 306 -0.54 -13.43 -18.60
CA ASP A 306 -1.75 -12.67 -18.31
C ASP A 306 -1.88 -12.34 -16.80
N GLY A 307 -0.90 -12.73 -15.97
CA GLY A 307 -0.92 -12.52 -14.51
C GLY A 307 -1.95 -13.37 -13.76
N ARG A 308 -2.79 -14.12 -14.46
CA ARG A 308 -3.92 -14.85 -13.89
C ARG A 308 -3.53 -16.16 -13.22
N TYR A 309 -2.40 -16.75 -13.57
CA TYR A 309 -2.01 -18.08 -13.10
C TYR A 309 -0.58 -18.10 -12.53
N VAL A 310 -0.40 -18.89 -11.47
CA VAL A 310 0.89 -19.11 -10.81
C VAL A 310 1.23 -20.59 -10.83
N ALA A 311 2.32 -20.94 -11.48
CA ALA A 311 2.87 -22.29 -11.50
C ALA A 311 3.88 -22.46 -10.36
N VAL A 312 3.77 -23.56 -9.61
CA VAL A 312 4.57 -23.85 -8.41
C VAL A 312 5.15 -25.26 -8.50
N GLY A 313 6.47 -25.35 -8.30
CA GLY A 313 7.25 -26.58 -8.27
C GLY A 313 7.50 -27.06 -6.84
N SER A 314 7.37 -28.37 -6.58
CA SER A 314 7.61 -28.96 -5.25
C SER A 314 8.85 -29.84 -5.16
N ALA A 315 9.49 -29.84 -3.98
CA ALA A 315 10.65 -30.64 -3.64
C ALA A 315 10.38 -32.13 -3.30
N THR A 316 9.16 -32.66 -3.45
CA THR A 316 8.84 -34.06 -3.08
C THR A 316 8.19 -34.86 -4.21
N VAL A 317 8.26 -36.19 -4.13
CA VAL A 317 8.05 -37.13 -5.26
C VAL A 317 6.58 -37.37 -5.66
N SER A 318 5.59 -36.91 -4.89
CA SER A 318 4.19 -37.33 -5.06
C SER A 318 3.32 -36.40 -5.94
N THR A 319 3.51 -35.08 -5.95
CA THR A 319 2.85 -34.12 -6.87
C THR A 319 3.72 -32.87 -7.02
N GLN A 320 4.19 -32.54 -8.23
CA GLN A 320 5.39 -31.72 -8.38
C GLN A 320 5.23 -30.42 -9.15
N LEU A 321 4.29 -30.33 -10.09
CA LEU A 321 3.92 -29.07 -10.73
C LEU A 321 2.44 -28.80 -10.44
N ARG A 322 2.15 -27.64 -9.87
CA ARG A 322 0.80 -27.16 -9.57
C ARG A 322 0.57 -25.82 -10.24
N VAL A 323 -0.64 -25.57 -10.72
CA VAL A 323 -1.06 -24.26 -11.25
C VAL A 323 -2.21 -23.77 -10.40
N TYR A 324 -2.05 -22.55 -9.89
CA TYR A 324 -3.05 -21.84 -9.13
C TYR A 324 -3.63 -20.71 -9.98
N GLU A 325 -4.93 -20.50 -9.91
CA GLU A 325 -5.56 -19.26 -10.36
C GLU A 325 -5.38 -18.20 -9.28
N CYS A 326 -4.93 -17.01 -9.69
CA CYS A 326 -4.73 -15.85 -8.85
C CYS A 326 -5.90 -14.88 -9.06
N GLU A 327 -6.83 -14.86 -8.11
CA GLU A 327 -7.87 -13.84 -8.00
C GLU A 327 -7.51 -12.85 -6.88
N SER A 328 -8.04 -11.62 -6.91
CA SER A 328 -7.66 -10.50 -6.02
C SER A 328 -7.66 -10.81 -4.51
N ALA A 329 -8.29 -11.90 -4.06
CA ALA A 329 -8.33 -12.32 -2.66
C ALA A 329 -8.01 -13.80 -2.41
N SER A 330 -7.70 -14.62 -3.44
CA SER A 330 -7.45 -16.05 -3.24
C SER A 330 -6.57 -16.71 -4.31
N LEU A 331 -5.88 -17.79 -3.91
CA LEU A 331 -5.17 -18.69 -4.82
C LEU A 331 -5.88 -20.05 -4.85
N THR A 332 -6.46 -20.40 -6.00
CA THR A 332 -7.21 -21.65 -6.16
C THR A 332 -6.42 -22.66 -6.99
N LEU A 333 -6.19 -23.87 -6.46
CA LEU A 333 -5.53 -24.94 -7.22
C LEU A 333 -6.46 -25.41 -8.35
N ILE A 334 -6.07 -25.16 -9.59
CA ILE A 334 -6.87 -25.52 -10.78
C ILE A 334 -6.29 -26.71 -11.54
N ALA A 335 -4.98 -26.94 -11.47
CA ALA A 335 -4.34 -28.08 -12.12
C ALA A 335 -3.09 -28.57 -11.37
N HIS A 336 -2.78 -29.85 -11.50
CA HIS A 336 -1.54 -30.42 -11.01
C HIS A 336 -1.11 -31.65 -11.82
N VAL A 337 0.19 -31.93 -11.84
CA VAL A 337 0.77 -33.14 -12.43
C VAL A 337 1.99 -33.62 -11.63
N SER A 338 2.23 -34.93 -11.66
CA SER A 338 3.40 -35.57 -11.03
C SER A 338 4.49 -35.78 -12.07
N VAL A 339 5.68 -35.19 -11.85
CA VAL A 339 6.79 -35.23 -12.83
C VAL A 339 7.98 -36.11 -12.39
N GLY A 340 7.75 -37.01 -11.42
CA GLY A 340 8.68 -38.07 -11.00
C GLY A 340 9.97 -37.64 -10.27
N SER A 341 10.34 -36.35 -10.28
CA SER A 341 11.54 -35.81 -9.64
C SER A 341 11.41 -34.31 -9.31
N VAL A 342 12.19 -33.82 -8.35
CA VAL A 342 12.10 -32.43 -7.83
C VAL A 342 12.13 -31.42 -8.98
N VAL A 343 11.11 -30.56 -9.07
CA VAL A 343 11.06 -29.46 -10.04
C VAL A 343 11.98 -28.35 -9.57
N LYS A 344 13.02 -28.06 -10.34
CA LYS A 344 14.04 -27.06 -10.01
C LYS A 344 13.81 -25.71 -10.67
N SER A 345 13.11 -25.70 -11.81
CA SER A 345 12.81 -24.48 -12.55
C SER A 345 11.54 -24.65 -13.37
N ILE A 346 10.78 -23.56 -13.51
CA ILE A 346 9.54 -23.47 -14.27
C ILE A 346 9.62 -22.21 -15.14
N SER A 347 9.14 -22.29 -16.37
CA SER A 347 9.00 -21.14 -17.26
C SER A 347 7.73 -21.25 -18.10
N TRP A 348 6.93 -20.20 -18.09
CA TRP A 348 5.81 -20.03 -19.01
C TRP A 348 6.32 -19.56 -20.37
N SER A 349 5.72 -20.04 -21.46
CA SER A 349 5.91 -19.45 -22.78
C SER A 349 5.31 -18.05 -22.82
N PHE A 350 5.85 -17.19 -23.68
CA PHE A 350 5.44 -15.77 -23.75
C PHE A 350 3.97 -15.58 -24.14
N ASP A 351 3.40 -16.53 -24.89
CA ASP A 351 1.98 -16.57 -25.28
C ASP A 351 1.05 -17.19 -24.22
N GLY A 352 1.61 -17.67 -23.11
CA GLY A 352 0.89 -18.27 -21.98
C GLY A 352 0.32 -19.66 -22.26
N GLN A 353 0.59 -20.24 -23.43
CA GLN A 353 0.02 -21.52 -23.84
C GLN A 353 0.79 -22.73 -23.32
N TYR A 354 2.05 -22.57 -22.93
CA TYR A 354 2.91 -23.68 -22.53
C TYR A 354 3.65 -23.41 -21.23
N ILE A 355 3.89 -24.47 -20.47
CA ILE A 355 4.72 -24.46 -19.26
C ILE A 355 5.84 -25.47 -19.44
N ALA A 356 7.08 -24.99 -19.36
CA ALA A 356 8.25 -25.84 -19.29
C ALA A 356 8.67 -26.03 -17.83
N CYS A 357 9.09 -27.24 -17.45
CA CYS A 357 9.72 -27.49 -16.16
C CYS A 357 10.94 -28.40 -16.26
N GLY A 358 12.01 -28.01 -15.57
CA GLY A 358 13.24 -28.79 -15.43
C GLY A 358 13.29 -29.51 -14.08
N THR A 359 13.79 -30.74 -14.07
CA THR A 359 13.83 -31.58 -12.85
C THR A 359 15.23 -32.00 -12.44
N ALA A 360 15.39 -32.31 -11.15
CA ALA A 360 16.62 -32.89 -10.60
C ALA A 360 16.94 -34.29 -11.18
N GLY A 361 15.95 -34.98 -11.76
CA GLY A 361 16.12 -36.26 -12.46
C GLY A 361 16.70 -36.10 -13.87
N GLY A 362 16.81 -34.86 -14.34
CA GLY A 362 17.32 -34.51 -15.66
C GLY A 362 16.28 -34.46 -16.76
N ASP A 363 15.00 -34.54 -16.42
CA ASP A 363 13.92 -34.37 -17.39
C ASP A 363 13.56 -32.89 -17.57
N VAL A 364 13.37 -32.50 -18.83
CA VAL A 364 12.65 -31.28 -19.24
C VAL A 364 11.27 -31.70 -19.74
N TYR A 365 10.21 -31.20 -19.13
CA TYR A 365 8.83 -31.43 -19.59
C TYR A 365 8.24 -30.15 -20.17
N VAL A 366 7.43 -30.27 -21.22
CA VAL A 366 6.62 -29.18 -21.76
C VAL A 366 5.15 -29.57 -21.73
N TYR A 367 4.35 -28.80 -20.99
CA TYR A 367 2.91 -28.95 -20.88
C TYR A 367 2.20 -27.86 -21.67
N TYR A 368 1.11 -28.22 -22.36
CA TYR A 368 0.13 -27.26 -22.86
C TYR A 368 -0.85 -26.91 -21.75
N TRP A 369 -1.09 -25.60 -21.59
CA TRP A 369 -2.03 -25.01 -20.65
C TRP A 369 -3.30 -24.61 -21.39
N ASN A 370 -4.44 -25.20 -20.99
CA ASN A 370 -5.75 -24.92 -21.61
C ASN A 370 -6.69 -24.09 -20.71
N GLY A 371 -6.15 -23.48 -19.65
CA GLY A 371 -6.92 -22.73 -18.64
C GLY A 371 -7.47 -23.58 -17.49
N ASN A 372 -7.54 -24.91 -17.62
CA ASN A 372 -8.09 -25.79 -16.57
C ASN A 372 -7.33 -27.12 -16.42
N GLY A 373 -6.14 -27.25 -17.00
CA GLY A 373 -5.43 -28.51 -17.07
C GLY A 373 -4.08 -28.44 -17.77
N LEU A 374 -3.22 -29.40 -17.43
CA LEU A 374 -1.89 -29.58 -18.00
C LEU A 374 -1.88 -30.81 -18.90
N VAL A 375 -1.57 -30.62 -20.19
CA VAL A 375 -1.44 -31.71 -21.17
C VAL A 375 0.02 -31.84 -21.56
N LEU A 376 0.66 -32.97 -21.27
CA LEU A 376 2.05 -33.21 -21.66
C LEU A 376 2.15 -33.21 -23.19
N LYS A 377 2.97 -32.33 -23.75
CA LYS A 377 3.28 -32.28 -25.18
C LYS A 377 4.50 -33.12 -25.50
N ASP A 378 5.60 -32.86 -24.80
CA ASP A 378 6.82 -33.62 -24.96
C ASP A 378 7.66 -33.59 -23.68
N SER A 379 8.60 -34.52 -23.58
CA SER A 379 9.58 -34.58 -22.51
C SER A 379 10.92 -35.04 -23.03
N ASN A 380 12.00 -34.54 -22.45
CA ASN A 380 13.34 -34.94 -22.82
C ASN A 380 14.22 -35.22 -21.60
N ASN A 381 14.76 -36.44 -21.50
CA ASN A 381 15.63 -36.85 -20.40
C ASN A 381 17.10 -36.61 -20.75
N ARG A 382 17.83 -35.98 -19.82
CA ARG A 382 19.22 -35.54 -19.98
C ARG A 382 20.20 -36.21 -19.03
N ALA A 383 19.73 -37.17 -18.23
CA ALA A 383 20.51 -37.95 -17.25
C ALA A 383 21.35 -37.13 -16.24
N SER A 384 21.19 -35.81 -16.20
CA SER A 384 21.88 -34.86 -15.32
C SER A 384 20.90 -33.77 -14.88
N SER A 385 21.03 -33.28 -13.64
CA SER A 385 20.06 -32.34 -13.03
C SER A 385 19.88 -31.10 -13.90
N VAL A 386 18.63 -30.77 -14.26
CA VAL A 386 18.28 -29.54 -14.97
C VAL A 386 17.86 -28.49 -13.95
N ASN A 387 18.71 -27.48 -13.74
CA ASN A 387 18.51 -26.47 -12.71
C ASN A 387 17.74 -25.23 -13.19
N ALA A 388 17.82 -24.91 -14.48
CA ALA A 388 17.19 -23.73 -15.06
C ALA A 388 16.57 -24.06 -16.42
N VAL A 389 15.35 -23.59 -16.66
CA VAL A 389 14.70 -23.59 -17.98
C VAL A 389 14.11 -22.21 -18.28
N THR A 390 14.19 -21.75 -19.53
CA THR A 390 13.61 -20.46 -19.93
C THR A 390 13.21 -20.45 -21.40
N TRP A 391 11.99 -20.00 -21.68
CA TRP A 391 11.49 -19.78 -23.04
C TRP A 391 12.09 -18.53 -23.67
N SER A 392 12.37 -18.59 -24.97
CA SER A 392 12.59 -17.40 -25.79
C SER A 392 11.30 -16.60 -25.95
N SER A 393 11.42 -15.28 -26.18
CA SER A 393 10.27 -14.39 -26.35
C SER A 393 9.42 -14.70 -27.59
N ASP A 394 9.97 -15.41 -28.57
CA ASP A 394 9.24 -15.88 -29.76
C ASP A 394 8.47 -17.21 -29.53
N GLY A 395 8.62 -17.84 -28.35
CA GLY A 395 7.99 -19.11 -27.99
C GLY A 395 8.51 -20.34 -28.77
N ARG A 396 9.52 -20.19 -29.62
CA ARG A 396 10.03 -21.26 -30.50
C ARG A 396 11.22 -21.99 -29.91
N HIS A 397 11.89 -21.40 -28.94
CA HIS A 397 13.11 -21.95 -28.35
C HIS A 397 12.99 -22.07 -26.84
N LEU A 398 13.57 -23.14 -26.30
CA LEU A 398 13.66 -23.39 -24.87
C LEU A 398 15.12 -23.62 -24.52
N ALA A 399 15.67 -22.84 -23.59
CA ALA A 399 17.00 -23.08 -23.04
C ALA A 399 16.89 -23.91 -21.75
N ALA A 400 17.83 -24.83 -21.55
CA ALA A 400 17.95 -25.64 -20.34
C ALA A 400 19.41 -25.71 -19.87
N GLY A 401 19.64 -25.53 -18.56
CA GLY A 401 20.96 -25.58 -17.94
C GLY A 401 21.11 -26.74 -16.96
N CYS A 402 22.22 -27.48 -17.08
CA CYS A 402 22.47 -28.72 -16.32
C CYS A 402 23.61 -28.56 -15.29
N SER A 403 23.61 -29.33 -14.20
CA SER A 403 24.48 -29.04 -13.04
C SER A 403 25.30 -30.15 -12.39
N THR A 404 25.54 -31.33 -12.98
CA THR A 404 26.31 -32.35 -12.21
C THR A 404 27.18 -33.30 -13.03
N SER A 405 27.08 -33.34 -14.37
CA SER A 405 27.94 -34.22 -15.18
C SER A 405 28.44 -33.63 -16.48
N ASN A 406 27.70 -32.68 -17.08
CA ASN A 406 28.06 -32.17 -18.41
C ASN A 406 28.28 -30.65 -18.46
N GLN A 407 27.87 -29.86 -17.45
CA GLN A 407 27.99 -28.39 -17.45
C GLN A 407 27.41 -27.74 -18.73
N GLU A 408 26.39 -28.38 -19.30
CA GLU A 408 25.84 -28.05 -20.61
C GLU A 408 24.69 -27.04 -20.53
N LEU A 409 24.75 -26.04 -21.40
CA LEU A 409 23.61 -25.25 -21.85
C LEU A 409 23.05 -25.90 -23.12
N ILE A 410 21.76 -26.22 -23.13
CA ILE A 410 21.09 -26.87 -24.25
C ILE A 410 19.98 -25.97 -24.75
N ILE A 411 19.91 -25.77 -26.07
CA ILE A 411 18.81 -25.08 -26.73
C ILE A 411 17.97 -26.11 -27.48
N TYR A 412 16.66 -26.04 -27.28
CA TYR A 412 15.68 -26.81 -28.03
C TYR A 412 14.89 -25.91 -28.98
N THR A 413 14.40 -26.49 -30.07
CA THR A 413 13.29 -25.96 -30.85
C THR A 413 11.99 -26.63 -30.42
N PHE A 414 10.91 -25.85 -30.36
CA PHE A 414 9.57 -26.32 -30.06
C PHE A 414 8.61 -25.83 -31.15
N ASN A 415 7.77 -26.74 -31.63
CA ASN A 415 6.80 -26.46 -32.72
C ASN A 415 5.34 -26.55 -32.25
N GLY A 416 5.08 -26.55 -30.94
CA GLY A 416 3.75 -26.75 -30.35
C GLY A 416 3.46 -28.19 -29.93
N GLU A 417 4.19 -29.17 -30.45
CA GLU A 417 4.01 -30.59 -30.14
C GLU A 417 5.29 -31.27 -29.66
N THR A 418 6.42 -31.04 -30.34
CA THR A 418 7.68 -31.77 -30.10
C THR A 418 8.83 -30.84 -29.71
N LEU A 419 9.64 -31.28 -28.76
CA LEU A 419 10.82 -30.61 -28.25
C LEU A 419 12.09 -31.25 -28.83
N THR A 420 12.69 -30.60 -29.82
CA THR A 420 13.88 -31.12 -30.54
C THR A 420 15.14 -30.39 -30.09
N GLN A 421 16.20 -31.11 -29.75
CA GLN A 421 17.48 -30.46 -29.41
C GLN A 421 18.07 -29.80 -30.65
N LEU A 422 18.33 -28.50 -30.55
CA LEU A 422 18.96 -27.70 -31.60
C LEU A 422 20.48 -27.74 -31.47
N LEU A 423 21.01 -27.44 -30.29
CA LEU A 423 22.44 -27.41 -30.01
C LEU A 423 22.73 -27.58 -28.52
N THR A 424 24.01 -27.81 -28.22
CA THR A 424 24.57 -27.88 -26.88
C THR A 424 25.85 -27.04 -26.83
N GLN A 425 26.05 -26.32 -25.72
CA GLN A 425 27.18 -25.45 -25.48
C GLN A 425 27.71 -25.69 -24.07
N ASP A 426 29.03 -25.78 -23.91
CA ASP A 426 29.68 -25.84 -22.60
C ASP A 426 29.61 -24.47 -21.90
N ALA A 427 29.20 -24.47 -20.64
CA ALA A 427 29.10 -23.29 -19.80
C ALA A 427 30.31 -23.07 -18.87
N ASP A 428 31.28 -24.01 -18.86
CA ASP A 428 32.49 -24.00 -18.02
C ASP A 428 32.24 -24.02 -16.50
N GLY A 429 31.02 -24.35 -16.07
CA GLY A 429 30.61 -24.46 -14.67
C GLY A 429 29.18 -24.95 -14.51
N GLU A 430 28.78 -25.33 -13.29
CA GLU A 430 27.39 -25.71 -13.02
C GLU A 430 26.45 -24.53 -13.24
N ILE A 431 25.38 -24.71 -14.02
CA ILE A 431 24.42 -23.65 -14.29
C ILE A 431 23.37 -23.61 -13.17
N PHE A 432 23.16 -22.43 -12.57
CA PHE A 432 22.11 -22.19 -11.58
C PHE A 432 20.95 -21.35 -12.15
N SER A 433 21.23 -20.43 -13.08
CA SER A 433 20.22 -19.53 -13.63
C SER A 433 20.50 -19.21 -15.10
N ILE A 434 19.43 -19.05 -15.89
CA ILE A 434 19.49 -18.66 -17.30
C ILE A 434 18.39 -17.62 -17.55
N ALA A 435 18.71 -16.57 -18.30
CA ALA A 435 17.73 -15.58 -18.72
C ALA A 435 17.90 -15.21 -20.21
N TRP A 436 16.82 -15.38 -20.97
CA TRP A 436 16.69 -14.79 -22.30
C TRP A 436 16.47 -13.28 -22.20
N SER A 437 17.10 -12.52 -23.08
CA SER A 437 16.76 -11.11 -23.27
C SER A 437 15.39 -10.99 -23.94
N SER A 438 14.68 -9.88 -23.69
CA SER A 438 13.36 -9.63 -24.27
C SER A 438 13.37 -9.61 -25.80
N CYS A 439 14.50 -9.20 -26.41
CA CYS A 439 14.68 -9.25 -27.87
C CYS A 439 15.01 -10.64 -28.44
N GLY A 440 15.15 -11.68 -27.60
CA GLY A 440 15.37 -13.07 -28.02
C GLY A 440 16.76 -13.35 -28.61
N ARG A 441 17.71 -12.40 -28.51
CA ARG A 441 19.04 -12.49 -29.12
C ARG A 441 20.17 -12.76 -28.14
N TYR A 442 19.94 -12.57 -26.85
CA TYR A 442 20.97 -12.70 -25.83
C TYR A 442 20.53 -13.66 -24.73
N LEU A 443 21.47 -14.48 -24.26
CA LEU A 443 21.21 -15.47 -23.23
C LEU A 443 22.28 -15.34 -22.14
N ALA A 444 21.87 -14.85 -20.96
CA ALA A 444 22.75 -14.72 -19.81
C ALA A 444 22.74 -16.00 -18.98
N ILE A 445 23.90 -16.37 -18.44
CA ILE A 445 24.06 -17.57 -17.60
C ILE A 445 24.69 -17.18 -16.26
N GLY A 446 24.03 -17.60 -15.18
CA GLY A 446 24.57 -17.64 -13.83
C GLY A 446 25.07 -19.05 -13.51
N SER A 447 26.34 -19.17 -13.15
CA SER A 447 27.02 -20.43 -12.88
C SER A 447 27.73 -20.45 -11.53
N ASP A 448 28.31 -21.59 -11.17
CA ASP A 448 29.23 -21.68 -10.04
C ASP A 448 30.52 -20.86 -10.23
N ALA A 449 31.30 -20.77 -9.15
CA ALA A 449 32.56 -20.04 -9.15
C ALA A 449 33.65 -20.66 -10.04
N LEU A 450 33.52 -21.91 -10.52
CA LEU A 450 34.53 -22.55 -11.39
C LEU A 450 34.58 -21.90 -12.78
N ALA A 451 33.43 -21.42 -13.27
CA ALA A 451 33.36 -20.71 -14.55
C ALA A 451 34.14 -19.37 -14.53
N ASN A 452 34.34 -18.78 -13.35
CA ASN A 452 35.05 -17.51 -13.10
C ASN A 452 34.53 -16.29 -13.89
N GLN A 453 33.40 -16.40 -14.61
CA GLN A 453 32.87 -15.37 -15.49
C GLN A 453 31.34 -15.38 -15.53
N LEU A 454 30.74 -14.19 -15.51
CA LEU A 454 29.37 -13.99 -15.98
C LEU A 454 29.38 -13.95 -17.51
N ARG A 455 28.61 -14.82 -18.15
CA ARG A 455 28.61 -14.97 -19.62
C ARG A 455 27.27 -14.63 -20.24
N VAL A 456 27.34 -13.99 -21.39
CA VAL A 456 26.21 -13.79 -22.30
C VAL A 456 26.53 -14.46 -23.63
N PHE A 457 25.62 -15.27 -24.14
CA PHE A 457 25.68 -15.82 -25.49
C PHE A 457 24.81 -14.99 -26.44
N ILE A 458 25.23 -14.89 -27.69
CA ILE A 458 24.46 -14.29 -28.78
C ILE A 458 23.82 -15.43 -29.57
N PHE A 459 22.51 -15.40 -29.71
CA PHE A 459 21.72 -16.38 -30.43
C PHE A 459 21.17 -15.80 -31.72
N ASP A 460 21.33 -16.54 -32.82
CA ASP A 460 20.87 -16.14 -34.16
C ASP A 460 19.63 -16.93 -34.65
N GLY A 461 19.01 -17.76 -33.79
CA GLY A 461 17.94 -18.68 -34.15
C GLY A 461 18.41 -20.12 -34.42
N SER A 462 19.72 -20.33 -34.60
CA SER A 462 20.28 -21.63 -35.00
C SER A 462 21.61 -21.99 -34.32
N SER A 463 22.35 -20.99 -33.84
CA SER A 463 23.67 -21.14 -33.24
C SER A 463 23.87 -20.20 -32.04
N LEU A 464 24.82 -20.54 -31.17
CA LEU A 464 25.27 -19.66 -30.08
C LEU A 464 26.70 -19.19 -30.35
N ALA A 465 26.90 -17.88 -30.34
CA ALA A 465 28.23 -17.27 -30.30
C ALA A 465 28.52 -16.76 -28.88
N ILE A 466 29.78 -16.82 -28.46
CA ILE A 466 30.23 -16.23 -27.19
C ILE A 466 30.14 -14.71 -27.32
N GLY A 467 29.31 -14.09 -26.48
CA GLY A 467 29.16 -12.65 -26.38
C GLY A 467 30.12 -12.04 -25.34
N PRO A 468 29.83 -10.82 -24.85
CA PRO A 468 30.68 -10.19 -23.85
C PRO A 468 30.56 -10.91 -22.50
N SER A 469 31.66 -10.91 -21.73
CA SER A 469 31.73 -11.51 -20.39
C SER A 469 32.47 -10.59 -19.43
N THR A 470 32.28 -10.82 -18.13
CA THR A 470 33.01 -10.13 -17.06
C THR A 470 33.37 -11.09 -15.95
N SER A 471 34.48 -10.86 -15.25
CA SER A 471 34.96 -11.76 -14.21
C SER A 471 34.09 -11.67 -12.96
N ILE A 472 33.61 -12.82 -12.48
CA ILE A 472 32.94 -12.96 -11.18
C ILE A 472 33.45 -14.26 -10.56
N LEU A 473 33.97 -14.17 -9.33
CA LEU A 473 34.67 -15.28 -8.65
C LEU A 473 33.82 -15.89 -7.53
N SER A 474 32.50 -15.92 -7.74
CA SER A 474 31.49 -16.32 -6.77
C SER A 474 30.38 -17.11 -7.47
N HIS A 475 29.53 -17.78 -6.69
CA HIS A 475 28.38 -18.49 -7.23
C HIS A 475 27.29 -17.49 -7.65
N VAL A 476 26.86 -17.55 -8.91
CA VAL A 476 25.78 -16.71 -9.45
C VAL A 476 24.47 -17.48 -9.44
N TYR A 477 23.60 -17.16 -8.50
CA TYR A 477 22.32 -17.84 -8.30
C TYR A 477 21.16 -17.26 -9.11
N ALA A 478 21.24 -15.99 -9.50
CA ALA A 478 20.18 -15.32 -10.25
C ALA A 478 20.76 -14.41 -11.34
N VAL A 479 20.20 -14.51 -12.56
CA VAL A 479 20.43 -13.54 -13.63
C VAL A 479 19.09 -13.08 -14.19
N SER A 480 18.95 -11.79 -14.46
CA SER A 480 17.72 -11.21 -15.03
C SER A 480 18.03 -10.01 -15.92
N TRP A 481 17.43 -9.98 -17.11
CA TRP A 481 17.55 -8.87 -18.04
C TRP A 481 16.55 -7.77 -17.71
N SER A 482 16.96 -6.51 -17.84
CA SER A 482 16.00 -5.42 -17.95
C SER A 482 15.18 -5.55 -19.23
N PRO A 483 13.91 -5.12 -19.24
CA PRO A 483 13.02 -5.23 -20.40
C PRO A 483 13.52 -4.56 -21.68
N ASP A 484 14.31 -3.50 -21.56
CA ASP A 484 14.96 -2.77 -22.66
C ASP A 484 16.26 -3.42 -23.15
N CYS A 485 16.69 -4.52 -22.52
CA CYS A 485 17.98 -5.21 -22.75
C CYS A 485 19.22 -4.37 -22.43
N SER A 486 19.09 -3.24 -21.73
CA SER A 486 20.21 -2.35 -21.42
C SER A 486 20.95 -2.71 -20.16
N TYR A 487 20.35 -3.49 -19.26
CA TYR A 487 20.95 -3.90 -17.99
C TYR A 487 20.80 -5.40 -17.72
N LEU A 488 21.78 -5.95 -17.02
CA LEU A 488 21.79 -7.32 -16.53
C LEU A 488 21.95 -7.30 -15.01
N LEU A 489 20.96 -7.81 -14.31
CA LEU A 489 20.95 -7.98 -12.86
C LEU A 489 21.51 -9.35 -12.48
N VAL A 490 22.35 -9.38 -11.46
CA VAL A 490 23.10 -10.55 -11.02
C VAL A 490 23.01 -10.68 -9.51
N GLY A 491 22.45 -11.79 -9.03
CA GLY A 491 22.47 -12.20 -7.63
C GLY A 491 23.50 -13.30 -7.38
N SER A 492 24.37 -13.10 -6.39
CA SER A 492 25.48 -14.00 -6.08
C SER A 492 25.74 -14.11 -4.57
N ASP A 493 26.75 -14.89 -4.18
CA ASP A 493 27.35 -14.88 -2.85
C ASP A 493 28.68 -14.10 -2.78
N ASP A 494 28.93 -13.19 -3.73
CA ASP A 494 30.12 -12.35 -3.69
C ASP A 494 30.09 -11.41 -2.46
N VAL A 495 31.07 -11.59 -1.57
CA VAL A 495 31.21 -10.78 -0.36
C VAL A 495 31.43 -9.30 -0.68
N GLN A 496 31.95 -8.96 -1.86
CA GLN A 496 32.17 -7.57 -2.30
C GLN A 496 30.94 -6.96 -3.01
N GLY A 497 29.81 -7.67 -3.04
CA GLY A 497 28.58 -7.18 -3.68
C GLY A 497 27.70 -8.33 -4.15
N ALA A 498 26.80 -8.77 -3.28
CA ALA A 498 25.94 -9.92 -3.56
C ALA A 498 24.88 -9.63 -4.62
N LEU A 499 24.47 -8.36 -4.81
CA LEU A 499 23.62 -7.92 -5.91
C LEU A 499 24.39 -6.94 -6.80
N ARG A 500 24.52 -7.25 -8.08
CA ARG A 500 25.18 -6.38 -9.06
C ARG A 500 24.29 -6.12 -10.24
N MET A 501 24.31 -4.89 -10.72
CA MET A 501 23.68 -4.49 -11.96
C MET A 501 24.76 -4.05 -12.94
N TYR A 502 24.73 -4.64 -14.12
CA TYR A 502 25.67 -4.35 -15.19
C TYR A 502 24.96 -3.65 -16.33
N GLU A 503 25.56 -2.58 -16.85
CA GLU A 503 25.18 -2.03 -18.13
C GLU A 503 25.64 -2.98 -19.23
N PHE A 504 24.72 -3.33 -20.12
CA PHE A 504 24.95 -4.27 -21.21
C PHE A 504 24.97 -3.55 -22.57
N SER A 505 26.01 -3.87 -23.33
CA SER A 505 26.06 -3.64 -24.77
C SER A 505 26.64 -4.87 -25.45
N ILE A 506 26.44 -5.00 -26.76
CA ILE A 506 27.04 -6.10 -27.54
C ILE A 506 28.57 -6.14 -27.45
N ALA A 507 29.22 -5.00 -27.14
CA ALA A 507 30.67 -4.89 -27.04
C ALA A 507 31.21 -5.22 -25.64
N GLN A 508 30.45 -4.95 -24.58
CA GLN A 508 30.94 -5.06 -23.20
C GLN A 508 29.82 -5.14 -22.17
N ILE A 509 30.14 -5.75 -21.03
CA ILE A 509 29.34 -5.76 -19.80
C ILE A 509 30.11 -4.97 -18.74
N GLN A 510 29.57 -3.83 -18.31
CA GLN A 510 30.24 -2.92 -17.37
C GLN A 510 29.46 -2.85 -16.07
N LEU A 511 30.15 -2.91 -14.94
CA LEU A 511 29.48 -2.81 -13.63
C LEU A 511 28.93 -1.39 -13.47
N ALA A 512 27.60 -1.28 -13.44
CA ALA A 512 26.90 -0.01 -13.22
C ALA A 512 26.72 0.26 -11.73
N GLN A 513 26.29 -0.77 -10.97
CA GLN A 513 26.05 -0.66 -9.54
C GLN A 513 26.33 -1.98 -8.82
N SER A 514 26.84 -1.89 -7.60
CA SER A 514 27.03 -3.03 -6.69
C SER A 514 26.37 -2.71 -5.36
N LEU A 515 25.59 -3.65 -4.84
CA LEU A 515 24.83 -3.56 -3.60
C LEU A 515 25.13 -4.79 -2.74
N TYR A 516 24.96 -4.64 -1.42
CA TYR A 516 25.21 -5.66 -0.39
C TYR A 516 26.67 -6.14 -0.29
N ASP A 517 27.50 -5.33 0.34
CA ASP A 517 28.87 -5.65 0.77
C ASP A 517 28.94 -6.28 2.17
N ASP A 518 27.79 -6.74 2.70
CA ASP A 518 27.64 -7.27 4.06
C ASP A 518 27.75 -8.80 4.15
N GLY A 519 28.20 -9.45 3.07
CA GLY A 519 28.45 -10.90 3.02
C GLY A 519 27.18 -11.77 2.96
N ARG A 520 26.00 -11.18 2.69
CA ARG A 520 24.79 -11.95 2.43
C ARG A 520 24.84 -12.68 1.09
N THR A 521 23.94 -13.64 0.88
CA THR A 521 23.74 -14.32 -0.40
C THR A 521 22.43 -13.87 -1.03
N VAL A 522 22.44 -13.54 -2.32
CA VAL A 522 21.23 -13.28 -3.10
C VAL A 522 20.86 -14.53 -3.88
N TYR A 523 19.74 -15.17 -3.52
CA TYR A 523 19.28 -16.40 -4.16
C TYR A 523 18.38 -16.15 -5.35
N ALA A 524 17.63 -15.04 -5.33
CA ALA A 524 16.68 -14.72 -6.38
C ALA A 524 16.65 -13.20 -6.59
N ALA A 525 16.67 -12.77 -7.85
CA ALA A 525 16.57 -11.36 -8.22
C ALA A 525 15.94 -11.23 -9.60
N ALA A 526 14.96 -10.35 -9.78
CA ALA A 526 14.32 -10.14 -11.08
C ALA A 526 13.81 -8.71 -11.27
N PHE A 527 13.98 -8.20 -12.49
CA PHE A 527 13.27 -7.02 -12.96
C PHE A 527 11.77 -7.30 -13.10
N SER A 528 10.95 -6.30 -12.80
CA SER A 528 9.57 -6.24 -13.28
C SER A 528 9.54 -6.10 -14.79
N ARG A 529 8.40 -6.44 -15.42
CA ARG A 529 8.30 -6.48 -16.88
C ARG A 529 8.30 -5.09 -17.52
N ASP A 530 7.83 -4.08 -16.78
CA ASP A 530 7.93 -2.67 -17.14
C ASP A 530 9.34 -2.09 -16.92
N GLY A 531 10.20 -2.78 -16.15
CA GLY A 531 11.59 -2.42 -15.91
C GLY A 531 11.77 -1.37 -14.83
N ASN A 532 10.68 -0.97 -14.17
CA ASN A 532 10.67 0.06 -13.14
C ASN A 532 11.07 -0.47 -11.76
N PHE A 533 11.01 -1.78 -11.56
CA PHE A 533 11.27 -2.41 -10.27
C PHE A 533 12.24 -3.58 -10.35
N VAL A 534 12.87 -3.87 -9.23
CA VAL A 534 13.65 -5.08 -9.00
C VAL A 534 13.26 -5.68 -7.66
N ALA A 535 12.90 -6.95 -7.66
CA ALA A 535 12.67 -7.74 -6.44
C ALA A 535 13.89 -8.60 -6.12
N VAL A 536 14.25 -8.67 -4.84
CA VAL A 536 15.45 -9.38 -4.37
C VAL A 536 15.15 -10.22 -3.14
N GLY A 537 15.44 -11.51 -3.24
CA GLY A 537 15.42 -12.48 -2.14
C GLY A 537 16.83 -12.83 -1.67
N SER A 538 17.14 -12.56 -0.39
CA SER A 538 18.48 -12.77 0.18
C SER A 538 18.49 -13.52 1.52
N SER A 539 19.68 -13.84 2.05
CA SER A 539 19.92 -14.65 3.27
C SER A 539 20.16 -13.89 4.59
N LYS A 540 19.83 -12.59 4.67
CA LYS A 540 20.17 -11.76 5.85
C LYS A 540 19.57 -12.31 7.16
N SER A 541 20.20 -12.00 8.30
CA SER A 541 19.74 -12.34 9.67
C SER A 541 18.36 -11.79 10.08
N ALA A 542 17.69 -11.04 9.20
CA ALA A 542 16.32 -10.52 9.36
C ALA A 542 15.43 -10.88 8.16
N GLU A 543 15.89 -11.78 7.27
CA GLU A 543 15.12 -12.43 6.20
C GLU A 543 14.15 -11.49 5.47
N GLN A 544 14.68 -10.63 4.59
CA GLN A 544 13.90 -9.56 3.94
C GLN A 544 13.76 -9.81 2.44
N LEU A 545 12.54 -9.58 1.90
CA LEU A 545 12.29 -9.33 0.48
C LEU A 545 12.51 -7.83 0.26
N GLU A 546 13.48 -7.49 -0.58
CA GLU A 546 13.81 -6.09 -0.88
C GLU A 546 13.31 -5.71 -2.27
N LEU A 547 12.62 -4.58 -2.35
CA LEU A 547 12.18 -3.99 -3.60
C LEU A 547 13.01 -2.73 -3.89
N PHE A 548 13.45 -2.60 -5.13
CA PHE A 548 14.16 -1.44 -5.62
C PHE A 548 13.37 -0.81 -6.75
N SER A 549 13.33 0.51 -6.77
CA SER A 549 13.03 1.23 -8.01
C SER A 549 14.26 1.21 -8.90
N HIS A 550 14.06 0.92 -10.18
CA HIS A 550 15.07 1.05 -11.22
C HIS A 550 14.76 2.26 -12.09
N SER A 551 15.70 3.19 -12.17
CA SER A 551 15.61 4.34 -13.10
C SER A 551 16.99 4.79 -13.53
N ASN A 552 17.16 5.08 -14.83
CA ASN A 552 18.40 5.62 -15.40
C ASN A 552 19.69 4.82 -15.02
N GLY A 553 19.59 3.49 -14.91
CA GLY A 553 20.73 2.64 -14.57
C GLY A 553 21.12 2.64 -13.09
N PHE A 554 20.21 3.06 -12.20
CA PHE A 554 20.40 2.98 -10.76
C PHE A 554 19.21 2.28 -10.09
N LEU A 555 19.53 1.38 -9.16
CA LEU A 555 18.63 0.78 -8.20
C LEU A 555 18.63 1.63 -6.93
N ARG A 556 17.44 2.06 -6.51
CA ARG A 556 17.22 2.76 -5.25
C ARG A 556 16.26 1.93 -4.40
N THR A 557 16.66 1.64 -3.17
CA THR A 557 15.85 0.89 -2.21
C THR A 557 14.53 1.63 -1.96
N LEU A 558 13.41 0.93 -2.13
CA LEU A 558 12.11 1.40 -1.68
C LEU A 558 12.11 1.30 -0.15
N ALA A 559 11.63 2.35 0.54
CA ALA A 559 12.04 2.72 1.90
C ALA A 559 11.85 1.66 3.01
N HIS A 560 11.26 0.51 2.73
CA HIS A 560 11.07 -0.58 3.68
C HIS A 560 11.42 -1.93 3.04
N PRO A 561 12.41 -2.68 3.58
CA PRO A 561 12.49 -4.11 3.30
C PRO A 561 11.21 -4.77 3.81
N ILE A 562 10.58 -5.58 2.98
CA ILE A 562 9.45 -6.36 3.42
C ILE A 562 9.99 -7.49 4.28
N ASN A 563 9.70 -7.45 5.58
CA ASN A 563 10.13 -8.48 6.51
C ASN A 563 9.43 -9.79 6.14
N MET A 564 10.20 -10.73 5.59
CA MET A 564 9.75 -12.10 5.44
C MET A 564 10.04 -12.82 6.75
N LEU A 565 9.26 -13.87 7.03
CA LEU A 565 9.58 -14.74 8.16
C LEU A 565 10.82 -15.59 7.88
N ASN A 566 11.18 -15.79 6.59
CA ASN A 566 12.26 -16.68 6.15
C ASN A 566 12.90 -16.33 4.78
N SER A 567 14.01 -16.98 4.42
CA SER A 567 14.75 -16.75 3.17
C SER A 567 13.94 -17.05 1.90
N THR A 568 13.81 -16.05 1.01
CA THR A 568 13.16 -16.22 -0.31
C THR A 568 14.09 -16.96 -1.28
N LYS A 569 13.65 -18.11 -1.81
CA LYS A 569 14.42 -18.95 -2.74
C LYS A 569 14.01 -18.80 -4.19
N ALA A 570 12.78 -18.37 -4.44
CA ALA A 570 12.29 -18.13 -5.78
C ALA A 570 11.31 -16.95 -5.78
N LEU A 571 11.30 -16.20 -6.88
CA LEU A 571 10.40 -15.07 -7.10
C LEU A 571 9.99 -15.00 -8.57
N ALA A 572 8.81 -14.46 -8.84
CA ALA A 572 8.31 -14.21 -10.19
C ALA A 572 7.38 -13.00 -10.22
N TRP A 573 7.59 -12.10 -11.17
CA TRP A 573 6.64 -11.03 -11.49
C TRP A 573 5.60 -11.53 -12.49
N SER A 574 4.35 -11.07 -12.36
CA SER A 574 3.38 -11.10 -13.45
C SER A 574 3.81 -10.13 -14.54
N MET A 575 3.32 -10.36 -15.75
CA MET A 575 3.71 -9.58 -16.92
C MET A 575 3.07 -8.18 -16.99
N ASP A 576 1.99 -7.94 -16.27
CA ASP A 576 1.46 -6.58 -16.01
C ASP A 576 2.28 -5.81 -14.94
N SER A 577 3.29 -6.45 -14.33
CA SER A 577 4.11 -5.93 -13.24
C SER A 577 3.34 -5.58 -11.95
N GLN A 578 2.07 -6.02 -11.84
CA GLN A 578 1.21 -5.74 -10.69
C GLN A 578 1.24 -6.86 -9.65
N VAL A 579 1.78 -8.04 -9.96
CA VAL A 579 1.81 -9.16 -9.03
C VAL A 579 3.23 -9.65 -8.89
N LEU A 580 3.75 -9.66 -7.67
CA LEU A 580 4.97 -10.38 -7.35
C LEU A 580 4.60 -11.64 -6.57
N VAL A 581 5.21 -12.76 -6.92
CA VAL A 581 5.06 -14.01 -6.18
C VAL A 581 6.40 -14.36 -5.59
N THR A 582 6.44 -14.68 -4.30
CA THR A 582 7.64 -15.17 -3.61
C THR A 582 7.39 -16.52 -2.96
N ALA A 583 8.46 -17.31 -2.90
CA ALA A 583 8.47 -18.64 -2.29
C ALA A 583 9.61 -18.72 -1.26
N ASP A 584 9.28 -19.12 -0.03
CA ASP A 584 10.23 -19.28 1.07
C ASP A 584 10.55 -20.74 1.40
N ASP A 585 11.62 -20.95 2.18
CA ASP A 585 12.10 -22.27 2.62
C ASP A 585 11.23 -22.95 3.69
N THR A 586 10.27 -22.22 4.27
CA THR A 586 9.30 -22.75 5.26
C THR A 586 7.97 -23.18 4.67
N LYS A 587 7.95 -23.41 3.36
CA LYS A 587 6.78 -23.96 2.65
C LYS A 587 5.72 -22.93 2.35
N THR A 588 6.04 -21.64 2.32
CA THR A 588 5.06 -20.60 2.03
C THR A 588 5.23 -20.04 0.63
N LEU A 589 4.11 -19.83 -0.05
CA LEU A 589 4.00 -18.99 -1.24
C LEU A 589 3.27 -17.71 -0.83
N ILE A 590 3.82 -16.57 -1.20
CA ILE A 590 3.23 -15.26 -0.92
C ILE A 590 3.01 -14.53 -2.23
N VAL A 591 1.80 -14.00 -2.40
CA VAL A 591 1.45 -13.12 -3.52
C VAL A 591 1.37 -11.69 -2.99
N TRP A 592 2.06 -10.81 -3.68
CA TRP A 592 2.17 -9.37 -3.43
C TRP A 592 1.44 -8.65 -4.54
N GLN A 593 0.47 -7.81 -4.21
CA GLN A 593 -0.25 -6.97 -5.16
C GLN A 593 -0.26 -5.52 -4.67
N PRO A 594 -0.38 -4.54 -5.57
CA PRO A 594 -0.57 -3.17 -5.18
C PRO A 594 -1.95 -3.00 -4.49
N ILE A 595 -1.96 -2.31 -3.36
CA ILE A 595 -3.12 -1.91 -2.59
C ILE A 595 -3.96 -1.00 -3.47
N ASN A 596 -5.15 -1.48 -3.81
CA ASN A 596 -6.23 -0.63 -4.27
C ASN A 596 -6.79 0.08 -3.04
N THR A 597 -6.55 1.38 -2.87
CA THR A 597 -7.35 2.17 -1.93
C THR A 597 -8.58 2.69 -2.70
N PRO A 598 -9.77 2.08 -2.53
CA PRO A 598 -11.00 2.72 -3.00
C PRO A 598 -11.15 4.05 -2.26
N LEU A 599 -11.24 5.15 -3.00
CA LEU A 599 -11.69 6.42 -2.46
C LEU A 599 -13.17 6.24 -2.07
N ARG A 600 -13.41 5.97 -0.79
CA ARG A 600 -14.71 6.30 -0.20
C ARG A 600 -14.86 7.82 -0.17
N ASP A 601 -16.11 8.25 -0.17
CA ASP A 601 -16.65 9.60 -0.40
C ASP A 601 -16.20 10.67 0.64
N ASP A 602 -14.92 10.69 1.00
CA ASP A 602 -14.29 11.67 1.90
C ASP A 602 -13.65 12.79 1.07
N ARG A 603 -14.29 13.97 1.10
CA ARG A 603 -13.86 15.19 0.38
C ARG A 603 -12.62 15.87 1.00
N SER A 604 -11.56 15.14 1.34
CA SER A 604 -10.30 15.77 1.75
C SER A 604 -9.07 14.88 1.50
N LEU A 605 -8.40 15.10 0.38
CA LEU A 605 -7.00 14.73 0.19
C LEU A 605 -6.15 15.87 0.77
N LEU A 606 -5.47 15.65 1.89
CA LEU A 606 -4.48 16.59 2.43
C LEU A 606 -3.09 16.16 1.97
N ILE A 607 -2.56 16.80 0.93
CA ILE A 607 -1.14 16.71 0.59
C ILE A 607 -0.37 17.57 1.61
N ARG A 608 0.54 16.97 2.37
CA ARG A 608 1.55 17.71 3.12
C ARG A 608 2.96 17.19 2.86
N ASP A 609 3.75 18.08 2.30
CA ASP A 609 5.20 18.09 2.20
C ASP A 609 5.82 18.23 3.60
N SER A 610 6.71 17.31 4.00
CA SER A 610 7.98 17.53 4.72
C SER A 610 8.43 16.30 5.53
N TYR A 611 9.72 16.00 5.39
CA TYR A 611 10.57 14.94 5.94
C TYR A 611 10.37 14.46 7.40
N ASP A 612 10.76 13.18 7.56
CA ASP A 612 11.22 12.43 8.74
C ASP A 612 10.22 11.59 9.57
N ASN A 613 10.32 10.26 9.36
CA ASN A 613 9.94 9.14 10.22
C ASN A 613 8.48 9.06 10.71
N PHE A 614 7.65 8.27 10.01
CA PHE A 614 6.41 7.74 10.58
C PHE A 614 6.69 6.61 11.60
N PRO A 615 5.88 6.50 12.67
CA PRO A 615 6.24 5.79 13.88
C PRO A 615 5.97 4.30 13.77
N VAL A 616 6.94 3.50 14.22
CA VAL A 616 6.74 2.11 14.62
C VAL A 616 5.65 2.09 15.71
N VAL A 617 4.63 1.26 15.53
CA VAL A 617 3.47 1.14 16.44
C VAL A 617 3.84 0.29 17.66
N PHE A 618 3.33 0.59 18.86
CA PHE A 618 3.75 -0.02 20.16
C PHE A 618 2.53 -0.24 21.12
N PRO A 619 2.60 -1.11 22.16
CA PRO A 619 1.45 -1.48 23.02
C PRO A 619 0.86 -0.33 23.87
N ALA A 620 -0.49 -0.18 23.85
CA ALA A 620 -1.24 0.78 24.64
C ALA A 620 -1.65 0.21 26.01
N TRP A 621 -1.46 0.99 27.08
CA TRP A 621 -1.58 0.53 28.48
C TRP A 621 -2.79 1.11 29.23
N ARG A 622 -3.20 2.35 28.94
CA ARG A 622 -4.39 3.02 29.52
C ARG A 622 -5.13 3.83 28.46
N VAL A 623 -6.44 3.94 28.62
CA VAL A 623 -7.32 4.75 27.76
C VAL A 623 -8.33 5.51 28.62
N ASP A 624 -8.72 6.70 28.18
CA ASP A 624 -9.82 7.45 28.78
C ASP A 624 -10.47 8.44 27.80
N TRP A 625 -11.79 8.56 27.86
CA TRP A 625 -12.55 9.52 27.07
C TRP A 625 -12.67 10.85 27.81
N ASN A 626 -12.60 11.95 27.06
CA ASN A 626 -13.00 13.23 27.62
C ASN A 626 -14.53 13.26 27.83
N MET A 627 -15.02 14.13 28.73
CA MET A 627 -16.45 14.13 29.07
C MET A 627 -17.35 14.47 27.87
N SER A 628 -16.91 15.28 26.90
CA SER A 628 -17.71 15.55 25.70
C SER A 628 -17.84 14.34 24.78
N GLY A 629 -16.99 13.31 24.93
CA GLY A 629 -16.92 12.16 24.04
C GLY A 629 -16.26 12.45 22.69
N GLU A 630 -15.79 13.67 22.48
CA GLU A 630 -15.14 14.12 21.24
C GLU A 630 -13.67 13.69 21.17
N TYR A 631 -13.01 13.44 22.31
CA TYR A 631 -11.60 13.09 22.34
C TYR A 631 -11.32 11.86 23.21
N LEU A 632 -10.48 10.97 22.69
CA LEU A 632 -9.94 9.80 23.37
C LEU A 632 -8.44 10.00 23.58
N ALA A 633 -7.98 9.80 24.80
CA ALA A 633 -6.55 9.78 25.11
C ALA A 633 -6.09 8.36 25.42
N ALA A 634 -4.92 7.99 24.91
CA ALA A 634 -4.31 6.68 25.12
C ALA A 634 -2.83 6.80 25.49
N SER A 635 -2.35 5.95 26.40
CA SER A 635 -0.95 5.93 26.84
C SER A 635 -0.24 4.64 26.46
N MET A 636 1.08 4.69 26.27
CA MET A 636 1.92 3.52 25.95
C MET A 636 3.06 3.30 26.97
N VAL A 637 3.49 2.04 27.14
CA VAL A 637 4.61 1.63 28.01
C VAL A 637 5.53 0.66 27.28
N HIS A 638 6.83 0.95 27.22
CA HIS A 638 7.85 0.13 26.55
C HIS A 638 8.46 -0.90 27.51
N ALA A 639 8.43 -2.21 27.18
CA ALA A 639 9.01 -3.27 28.05
C ALA A 639 10.04 -4.19 27.36
N ALA A 640 10.27 -4.09 26.05
CA ALA A 640 11.22 -4.96 25.35
C ALA A 640 11.90 -4.21 24.21
N LEU A 641 13.24 -4.27 24.13
CA LEU A 641 14.13 -3.71 23.09
C LEU A 641 14.79 -2.35 23.37
N GLY A 642 15.67 -2.27 24.37
CA GLY A 642 16.91 -1.45 24.32
C GLY A 642 16.84 0.09 24.28
N ASN A 643 15.70 0.74 24.03
CA ASN A 643 15.56 2.20 24.10
C ASN A 643 14.13 2.60 24.56
N PRO A 644 13.92 2.88 25.85
CA PRO A 644 12.58 3.11 26.41
C PRO A 644 12.09 4.55 26.17
N ALA A 645 10.99 4.70 25.43
CA ALA A 645 10.25 5.96 25.27
C ALA A 645 8.78 5.78 25.68
N GLY A 646 8.22 6.75 26.40
CA GLY A 646 6.79 6.81 26.73
C GLY A 646 6.04 7.70 25.74
N HIS A 647 4.78 7.39 25.45
CA HIS A 647 3.94 8.15 24.51
C HIS A 647 2.52 8.38 25.06
N ILE A 648 1.94 9.53 24.73
CA ILE A 648 0.51 9.83 24.89
C ILE A 648 -0.04 10.22 23.51
N PHE A 649 -1.12 9.58 23.09
CA PHE A 649 -1.82 9.88 21.84
C PHE A 649 -3.17 10.54 22.17
N LEU A 650 -3.49 11.60 21.42
CA LEU A 650 -4.79 12.25 21.43
C LEU A 650 -5.50 11.95 20.13
N TYR A 651 -6.70 11.41 20.22
CA TYR A 651 -7.55 11.13 19.08
C TYR A 651 -8.85 11.94 19.16
N ALA A 652 -9.36 12.41 18.02
CA ALA A 652 -10.69 13.04 17.92
C ALA A 652 -11.67 12.09 17.24
N TYR A 653 -12.83 11.91 17.87
CA TYR A 653 -13.94 11.10 17.40
C TYR A 653 -15.00 11.97 16.74
N ASP A 654 -15.39 11.60 15.52
CA ASP A 654 -16.45 12.27 14.75
C ASP A 654 -17.74 11.46 14.84
N ASP A 655 -18.76 12.02 15.50
CA ASP A 655 -20.08 11.41 15.65
C ASP A 655 -20.84 11.19 14.34
N GLN A 656 -20.61 12.02 13.33
CA GLN A 656 -21.33 11.90 12.06
C GLN A 656 -20.67 10.85 11.16
N ALA A 657 -19.34 10.88 11.09
CA ALA A 657 -18.58 9.91 10.31
C ALA A 657 -18.42 8.57 11.05
N GLN A 658 -18.65 8.54 12.36
CA GLN A 658 -18.33 7.42 13.24
C GLN A 658 -16.86 7.02 13.09
N THR A 659 -15.96 7.98 12.92
CA THR A 659 -14.52 7.74 12.73
C THR A 659 -13.72 8.36 13.86
N ILE A 660 -12.49 7.89 14.03
CA ILE A 660 -11.54 8.51 14.95
C ILE A 660 -10.23 8.79 14.24
N SER A 661 -9.62 9.93 14.56
CA SER A 661 -8.44 10.45 13.88
C SER A 661 -7.39 10.87 14.89
N LEU A 662 -6.13 10.49 14.67
CA LEU A 662 -5.02 10.95 15.49
C LEU A 662 -4.85 12.47 15.30
N ARG A 663 -4.83 13.21 16.40
CA ARG A 663 -4.71 14.67 16.41
C ARG A 663 -3.38 15.16 16.97
N ASP A 664 -2.87 14.49 17.99
CA ASP A 664 -1.61 14.86 18.61
C ASP A 664 -0.89 13.67 19.24
N GLU A 665 0.42 13.81 19.38
CA GLU A 665 1.32 12.84 20.01
C GLU A 665 2.34 13.54 20.91
N VAL A 666 2.34 13.20 22.20
CA VAL A 666 3.35 13.67 23.15
C VAL A 666 4.37 12.57 23.42
N ARG A 667 5.63 12.81 23.03
CA ARG A 667 6.76 11.86 23.16
C ARG A 667 7.66 12.18 24.35
N PHE A 668 8.16 11.14 25.02
CA PHE A 668 9.16 11.25 26.10
C PHE A 668 10.34 10.31 25.82
N SER A 669 11.54 10.85 25.57
CA SER A 669 12.75 10.05 25.34
C SER A 669 13.88 10.45 26.27
N SER A 670 14.52 9.49 26.94
CA SER A 670 15.93 9.63 27.36
C SER A 670 16.63 8.28 27.36
N SER A 671 17.94 8.30 27.12
CA SER A 671 18.76 7.10 27.07
C SER A 671 18.90 6.48 28.47
N GLY A 672 18.25 5.33 28.72
CA GLY A 672 18.76 4.38 29.73
C GLY A 672 17.80 3.68 30.70
N GLU A 673 16.50 4.02 30.82
CA GLU A 673 15.61 3.36 31.83
C GLU A 673 14.13 3.25 31.41
N ASN A 674 13.41 2.22 31.89
CA ASN A 674 11.98 1.93 31.60
C ASN A 674 11.03 3.11 31.94
N TYR A 675 10.85 4.06 31.02
CA TYR A 675 9.85 5.13 31.11
C TYR A 675 8.48 4.65 30.61
N GLY A 676 7.40 5.05 31.28
CA GLY A 676 6.05 4.61 30.93
C GLY A 676 4.95 5.31 31.71
N VAL A 677 3.78 5.45 31.08
CA VAL A 677 2.58 6.04 31.68
C VAL A 677 1.64 4.94 32.16
N TYR A 678 1.48 4.82 33.48
CA TYR A 678 0.71 3.75 34.13
C TYR A 678 -0.71 4.13 34.51
N ALA A 679 -1.03 5.43 34.54
CA ALA A 679 -2.38 5.94 34.74
C ALA A 679 -2.59 7.19 33.88
N LEU A 680 -3.81 7.33 33.34
CA LEU A 680 -4.22 8.45 32.49
C LEU A 680 -5.71 8.72 32.73
N ARG A 681 -6.08 9.96 33.07
CA ARG A 681 -7.48 10.36 33.27
C ARG A 681 -7.76 11.79 32.81
N TRP A 682 -8.86 11.98 32.09
CA TRP A 682 -9.42 13.28 31.79
C TRP A 682 -10.10 13.87 33.03
N SER A 683 -9.97 15.17 33.21
CA SER A 683 -10.82 15.93 34.14
C SER A 683 -12.27 15.88 33.67
N PRO A 684 -13.25 15.99 34.59
CA PRO A 684 -14.66 16.01 34.23
C PRO A 684 -15.05 17.13 33.26
N ASP A 685 -14.32 18.24 33.19
CA ASP A 685 -14.58 19.30 32.19
C ASP A 685 -14.06 18.97 30.77
N GLY A 686 -13.30 17.88 30.61
CA GLY A 686 -12.73 17.45 29.33
C GLY A 686 -11.61 18.35 28.78
N GLN A 687 -11.05 19.25 29.60
CA GLN A 687 -10.02 20.21 29.19
C GLN A 687 -8.63 19.87 29.73
N THR A 688 -8.55 19.12 30.83
CA THR A 688 -7.28 18.78 31.49
C THR A 688 -7.06 17.28 31.44
N LEU A 689 -5.92 16.84 30.92
CA LEU A 689 -5.51 15.44 30.94
C LEU A 689 -4.41 15.26 31.98
N VAL A 690 -4.60 14.34 32.91
CA VAL A 690 -3.59 14.01 33.93
C VAL A 690 -3.05 12.62 33.69
N THR A 691 -1.72 12.51 33.71
CA THR A 691 -1.00 11.25 33.55
C THR A 691 -0.04 11.01 34.70
N ALA A 692 0.19 9.75 35.02
CA ALA A 692 1.17 9.37 36.04
C ALA A 692 2.02 8.20 35.54
N GLY A 693 3.32 8.27 35.83
CA GLY A 693 4.30 7.37 35.23
C GLY A 693 5.72 7.60 35.73
N ILE A 694 6.66 6.95 35.05
CA ILE A 694 8.10 7.15 35.22
C ILE A 694 8.59 8.02 34.08
N TRP A 695 9.32 9.10 34.41
CA TRP A 695 9.74 10.15 33.49
C TRP A 695 11.25 10.39 33.55
N PRO A 696 11.87 10.86 32.45
CA PRO A 696 13.27 11.28 32.47
C PRO A 696 13.45 12.59 33.26
N ASP A 697 14.52 12.71 34.06
CA ASP A 697 14.86 13.98 34.73
C ASP A 697 15.60 14.93 33.76
N GLU A 698 14.94 16.01 33.37
CA GLU A 698 15.44 16.99 32.39
C GLU A 698 16.49 17.97 32.98
N THR A 699 16.79 17.89 34.30
CA THR A 699 17.56 18.93 35.00
C THR A 699 18.98 18.57 35.43
N MET A 700 19.43 17.31 35.29
CA MET A 700 20.75 16.89 35.77
C MET A 700 21.58 16.21 34.68
N THR A 701 22.60 16.90 34.17
CA THR A 701 23.62 16.30 33.31
C THR A 701 24.55 15.42 34.15
N GLY A 702 24.34 14.11 34.16
CA GLY A 702 25.37 13.14 34.57
C GLY A 702 25.05 12.16 35.70
N PHE A 703 23.84 12.14 36.24
CA PHE A 703 23.38 11.05 37.13
C PHE A 703 21.96 10.64 36.73
N ILE A 704 21.74 9.33 36.59
CA ILE A 704 20.44 8.73 36.24
C ILE A 704 19.59 8.69 37.50
N ASP A 705 18.57 9.54 37.56
CA ASP A 705 17.51 9.46 38.57
C ASP A 705 16.17 9.61 37.82
N SER A 706 15.31 8.61 37.90
CA SER A 706 13.98 8.60 37.25
C SER A 706 12.99 9.44 38.07
N ARG A 707 12.21 10.33 37.43
CA ARG A 707 11.14 11.08 38.11
C ARG A 707 9.83 10.30 38.11
N HIS A 708 9.17 10.23 39.26
CA HIS A 708 7.87 9.57 39.43
C HIS A 708 6.82 10.61 39.77
N ASP A 709 6.34 11.29 38.73
CA ASP A 709 5.55 12.50 38.86
C ASP A 709 4.18 12.33 38.20
N VAL A 710 3.23 13.15 38.65
CA VAL A 710 1.98 13.38 37.93
C VAL A 710 2.22 14.54 36.96
N ARG A 711 2.00 14.31 35.66
CA ARG A 711 2.07 15.33 34.61
C ARG A 711 0.66 15.75 34.20
N VAL A 712 0.52 17.04 33.92
CA VAL A 712 -0.77 17.67 33.64
C VAL A 712 -0.66 18.37 32.30
N TYR A 713 -1.60 18.07 31.41
CA TYR A 713 -1.69 18.62 30.08
C TYR A 713 -3.01 19.38 29.93
N GLN A 714 -2.96 20.51 29.26
CA GLN A 714 -4.13 21.27 28.87
C GLN A 714 -4.43 21.00 27.40
N ARG A 715 -5.71 20.74 27.08
CA ARG A 715 -6.16 20.62 25.70
C ARG A 715 -6.36 22.02 25.11
N ASN A 716 -5.73 22.27 23.97
CA ASN A 716 -5.92 23.49 23.18
C ASN A 716 -6.32 23.10 21.75
N GLY A 717 -7.63 23.01 21.51
CA GLY A 717 -8.16 22.43 20.27
C GLY A 717 -7.79 20.95 20.13
N ASP A 718 -7.03 20.65 19.07
CA ASP A 718 -6.58 19.31 18.68
C ASP A 718 -5.17 18.98 19.22
N GLN A 719 -4.66 19.74 20.21
CA GLN A 719 -3.30 19.56 20.76
C GLN A 719 -3.31 19.45 22.30
N LEU A 720 -2.34 18.74 22.86
CA LEU A 720 -2.06 18.61 24.29
C LEU A 720 -0.81 19.41 24.66
N GLU A 721 -1.00 20.51 25.37
CA GLU A 721 0.10 21.35 25.85
C GLU A 721 0.48 20.98 27.30
N PRO A 722 1.77 20.74 27.62
CA PRO A 722 2.19 20.47 28.98
C PRO A 722 2.00 21.71 29.86
N LEU A 723 1.24 21.57 30.95
CA LEU A 723 0.86 22.69 31.81
C LEU A 723 1.67 22.71 33.11
N THR A 724 1.70 21.59 33.84
CA THR A 724 2.49 21.47 35.06
C THR A 724 2.88 20.01 35.33
N SER A 725 3.76 19.81 36.30
CA SER A 725 3.98 18.50 36.91
C SER A 725 4.19 18.68 38.40
N PHE A 726 3.72 17.72 39.19
CA PHE A 726 4.02 17.68 40.61
C PHE A 726 4.53 16.29 40.98
N GLY A 727 5.70 16.31 41.63
CA GLY A 727 6.45 15.14 42.01
C GLY A 727 6.57 15.00 43.51
N PHE A 728 6.87 13.78 43.96
CA PHE A 728 7.05 13.45 45.37
C PHE A 728 8.50 13.64 45.79
N ARG A 729 9.02 14.87 45.65
CA ARG A 729 10.47 15.16 45.64
C ARG A 729 11.15 15.26 47.02
N ASP A 730 10.49 14.89 48.10
CA ASP A 730 11.05 15.10 49.43
C ASP A 730 12.08 14.01 49.81
N MET A 731 13.36 14.33 49.54
CA MET A 731 14.58 13.87 50.25
C MET A 731 15.39 12.67 49.74
N TRP A 732 16.03 12.80 48.57
CA TRP A 732 17.12 11.90 48.16
C TRP A 732 18.44 12.66 47.94
N ASN A 733 19.05 13.12 49.05
CA ASN A 733 20.43 13.63 49.06
C ASN A 733 21.42 12.63 49.71
N SER A 734 21.12 11.32 49.72
CA SER A 734 22.01 10.28 50.27
C SER A 734 22.32 9.19 49.24
N PRO A 735 23.59 8.96 48.86
CA PRO A 735 23.96 8.04 47.78
C PRO A 735 23.87 6.54 48.11
N GLN A 736 23.48 6.13 49.32
CA GLN A 736 23.71 4.76 49.80
C GLN A 736 22.52 3.79 49.74
N TYR A 737 21.31 4.19 49.38
CA TYR A 737 20.13 3.30 49.41
C TYR A 737 19.28 3.24 48.12
N VAL A 738 19.83 3.64 46.97
CA VAL A 738 19.12 3.83 45.69
C VAL A 738 18.61 2.55 45.02
N ARG A 739 18.82 1.34 45.56
CA ARG A 739 18.64 0.12 44.76
C ARG A 739 17.32 -0.64 44.89
N ASP A 740 16.53 -0.48 45.96
CA ASP A 740 15.53 -1.52 46.26
C ASP A 740 14.05 -1.09 46.35
N THR A 741 13.66 0.19 46.21
CA THR A 741 12.23 0.53 46.04
C THR A 741 11.98 1.80 45.22
N ILE A 742 11.39 1.58 44.05
CA ILE A 742 11.02 2.59 43.06
C ILE A 742 9.65 3.17 43.45
N PRO A 743 9.50 4.49 43.74
CA PRO A 743 8.17 5.10 43.91
C PRO A 743 7.35 4.88 42.65
N ALA A 744 6.08 4.51 42.75
CA ALA A 744 5.24 4.30 41.57
C ALA A 744 3.83 4.81 41.84
N VAL A 745 3.36 5.72 40.99
CA VAL A 745 1.96 6.15 40.96
C VAL A 745 1.22 5.24 39.99
N ASN A 746 0.23 4.50 40.49
CA ASN A 746 -0.46 3.45 39.73
C ASN A 746 -1.93 3.76 39.47
N GLY A 747 -2.54 4.64 40.28
CA GLY A 747 -3.96 4.98 40.17
C GLY A 747 -4.20 6.48 40.20
N LEU A 748 -5.08 6.93 39.32
CA LEU A 748 -5.59 8.30 39.22
C LEU A 748 -7.12 8.25 39.15
N SER A 749 -7.79 9.10 39.92
CA SER A 749 -9.24 9.26 39.82
C SER A 749 -9.65 10.67 40.21
N TRP A 750 -10.46 11.31 39.36
CA TRP A 750 -11.04 12.63 39.65
C TRP A 750 -12.31 12.50 40.48
N SER A 751 -12.53 13.47 41.37
CA SER A 751 -13.85 13.66 41.96
C SER A 751 -14.85 14.04 40.86
N PRO A 752 -16.14 13.68 40.99
CA PRO A 752 -17.16 13.92 39.95
C PRO A 752 -17.32 15.39 39.54
N ASP A 753 -17.02 16.32 40.45
CA ASP A 753 -17.06 17.77 40.23
C ASP A 753 -15.74 18.35 39.72
N GLY A 754 -14.70 17.53 39.54
CA GLY A 754 -13.37 17.94 39.10
C GLY A 754 -12.57 18.73 40.14
N ALA A 755 -13.10 18.95 41.34
CA ALA A 755 -12.43 19.78 42.36
C ALA A 755 -11.27 19.06 43.06
N TYR A 756 -11.20 17.73 42.98
CA TYR A 756 -10.19 16.94 43.66
C TYR A 756 -9.66 15.81 42.78
N LEU A 757 -8.36 15.53 42.88
CA LEU A 757 -7.71 14.39 42.25
C LEU A 757 -7.18 13.44 43.33
N ALA A 758 -7.65 12.21 43.32
CA ALA A 758 -7.09 11.13 44.12
C ALA A 758 -5.93 10.48 43.38
N VAL A 759 -4.83 10.29 44.09
CA VAL A 759 -3.59 9.70 43.58
C VAL A 759 -3.16 8.60 44.54
N THR A 760 -2.96 7.40 44.01
CA THR A 760 -2.48 6.24 44.79
C THR A 760 -1.16 5.72 44.28
N GLY A 761 -0.25 5.46 45.20
CA GLY A 761 1.10 5.01 44.85
C GLY A 761 2.00 4.76 46.06
N ILE A 762 3.25 4.47 45.75
CA ILE A 762 4.33 4.31 46.72
C ILE A 762 5.06 5.66 46.81
N PHE A 763 5.06 6.29 47.98
CA PHE A 763 5.65 7.62 48.17
C PHE A 763 6.71 7.61 49.28
N PRO A 764 7.99 7.91 48.98
CA PRO A 764 8.95 8.18 50.03
C PRO A 764 8.59 9.50 50.73
N ILE A 765 8.48 9.50 52.06
CA ILE A 765 8.46 10.74 52.85
C ILE A 765 9.32 10.50 54.10
N ARG A 766 10.27 11.40 54.37
CA ARG A 766 10.96 11.50 55.67
C ARG A 766 10.23 12.53 56.53
N PHE A 767 10.08 12.29 57.83
CA PHE A 767 9.75 13.36 58.79
C PHE A 767 10.96 13.59 59.72
N PRO A 768 11.18 14.82 60.20
CA PRO A 768 12.23 15.08 61.17
C PRO A 768 11.99 14.26 62.45
N GLY A 769 12.83 13.26 62.71
CA GLY A 769 12.80 12.45 63.94
C GLY A 769 12.34 10.99 63.80
N GLU A 770 12.03 10.49 62.60
CA GLU A 770 11.58 9.10 62.38
C GLU A 770 12.68 8.18 61.80
N PRO A 771 12.65 6.86 62.12
CA PRO A 771 13.67 5.90 61.66
C PRO A 771 13.69 5.69 60.13
N GLU A 772 14.88 5.36 59.60
CA GLU A 772 15.25 5.38 58.17
C GLU A 772 14.54 4.35 57.24
N SER A 773 13.59 3.54 57.73
CA SER A 773 13.07 2.36 57.02
C SER A 773 11.61 2.41 56.55
N LEU A 774 10.93 3.57 56.63
CA LEU A 774 9.48 3.66 56.35
C LEU A 774 9.18 4.19 54.95
N ILE A 775 8.94 3.26 54.01
CA ILE A 775 8.34 3.55 52.70
C ILE A 775 6.83 3.76 52.92
N ASN A 776 6.33 4.97 52.71
CA ASN A 776 4.91 5.28 52.92
C ASN A 776 4.11 5.01 51.65
N GLN A 777 3.44 3.86 51.62
CA GLN A 777 2.34 3.62 50.68
C GLN A 777 1.14 4.48 51.13
N ASN A 778 0.58 5.31 50.25
CA ASN A 778 -0.49 6.23 50.64
C ASN A 778 -1.57 6.38 49.57
N VAL A 779 -2.73 6.86 50.03
CA VAL A 779 -3.75 7.54 49.21
C VAL A 779 -3.60 9.03 49.48
N ARG A 780 -3.48 9.84 48.43
CA ARG A 780 -3.41 11.30 48.52
C ARG A 780 -4.55 11.92 47.73
N VAL A 781 -5.11 13.00 48.25
CA VAL A 781 -6.14 13.80 47.58
C VAL A 781 -5.63 15.22 47.44
N TYR A 782 -5.59 15.69 46.20
CA TYR A 782 -5.18 17.04 45.83
C TYR A 782 -6.40 17.84 45.45
N ALA A 783 -6.59 19.03 46.03
CA ALA A 783 -7.54 20.01 45.50
C ALA A 783 -6.98 20.60 44.20
N PHE A 784 -7.84 20.73 43.20
CA PHE A 784 -7.53 21.27 41.88
C PHE A 784 -8.17 22.65 41.72
N ASP A 785 -7.33 23.65 41.40
CA ASP A 785 -7.77 24.99 41.03
C ASP A 785 -7.25 25.33 39.62
N PRO A 786 -8.10 25.26 38.58
CA PRO A 786 -7.69 25.55 37.20
C PRO A 786 -7.36 27.02 36.96
N LEU A 787 -7.69 27.93 37.90
CA LEU A 787 -7.39 29.36 37.79
C LEU A 787 -6.09 29.75 38.51
N ALA A 788 -5.52 28.84 39.31
CA ALA A 788 -4.25 29.06 39.97
C ALA A 788 -3.08 29.01 38.98
N LEU A 789 -1.95 29.61 39.37
CA LEU A 789 -0.69 29.46 38.61
C LEU A 789 -0.30 27.98 38.53
N PRO A 790 0.37 27.53 37.44
CA PRO A 790 0.66 26.11 37.22
C PRO A 790 1.33 25.37 38.38
N GLU A 791 2.17 26.05 39.15
CA GLU A 791 2.86 25.51 40.33
C GLU A 791 1.96 25.29 41.57
N ASN A 792 0.78 25.93 41.60
CA ASN A 792 -0.17 25.89 42.72
C ASN A 792 -1.53 25.26 42.36
N MET A 793 -1.71 24.80 41.11
CA MET A 793 -2.97 24.21 40.66
C MET A 793 -3.39 22.98 41.47
N PHE A 794 -2.44 22.22 42.01
CA PHE A 794 -2.72 21.04 42.82
C PHE A 794 -2.18 21.22 44.24
N THR A 795 -3.08 21.25 45.23
CA THR A 795 -2.72 21.38 46.64
C THR A 795 -3.09 20.10 47.39
N LEU A 796 -2.13 19.45 48.06
CA LEU A 796 -2.42 18.27 48.88
C LEU A 796 -3.32 18.67 50.05
N VAL A 797 -4.53 18.13 50.10
CA VAL A 797 -5.53 18.46 51.14
C VAL A 797 -5.77 17.31 52.10
N ALA A 798 -5.68 16.06 51.65
CA ALA A 798 -5.83 14.89 52.52
C ALA A 798 -4.87 13.77 52.12
N HIS A 799 -4.46 12.95 53.10
CA HIS A 799 -3.74 11.72 52.85
C HIS A 799 -4.00 10.70 53.95
N VAL A 800 -3.88 9.41 53.61
CA VAL A 800 -3.87 8.31 54.58
C VAL A 800 -2.59 7.52 54.42
N ARG A 801 -1.98 7.18 55.55
CA ARG A 801 -0.84 6.26 55.61
C ARG A 801 -1.27 4.88 56.05
N PHE A 802 -0.67 3.86 55.47
CA PHE A 802 -0.80 2.50 55.98
C PHE A 802 0.15 2.27 57.16
N MET A 803 -0.32 1.54 58.18
CA MET A 803 0.44 1.28 59.41
C MET A 803 1.58 0.28 59.17
N GLU A 804 2.60 0.28 60.03
CA GLU A 804 3.75 -0.62 59.95
C GLU A 804 3.28 -2.10 60.01
N GLY A 805 3.56 -2.88 58.97
CA GLY A 805 3.05 -4.25 58.80
C GLY A 805 1.79 -4.38 57.92
N GLU A 806 1.18 -3.28 57.48
CA GLU A 806 0.16 -3.21 56.42
C GLU A 806 0.77 -2.77 55.09
N TYR A 807 1.74 -3.52 54.56
CA TYR A 807 2.41 -3.18 53.30
C TYR A 807 1.45 -3.26 52.09
N LEU A 808 0.51 -2.35 51.92
CA LEU A 808 -0.38 -2.25 50.75
C LEU A 808 0.27 -1.48 49.59
N PHE A 809 0.73 -2.19 48.55
CA PHE A 809 1.05 -1.56 47.27
C PHE A 809 -0.26 -1.20 46.54
N PRO A 810 -0.63 0.08 46.35
CA PRO A 810 -1.89 0.42 45.68
C PRO A 810 -1.83 0.13 44.18
N ALA A 811 -2.88 -0.48 43.60
CA ALA A 811 -3.01 -0.73 42.16
C ALA A 811 -3.82 0.35 41.46
N ASP A 812 -5.02 0.59 41.95
CA ASP A 812 -5.99 1.49 41.32
C ASP A 812 -6.84 2.15 42.41
N CYS A 813 -7.48 3.26 42.05
CA CYS A 813 -8.44 3.94 42.91
C CYS A 813 -9.60 4.48 42.10
N ALA A 814 -10.77 4.57 42.73
CA ALA A 814 -11.95 5.14 42.10
C ALA A 814 -12.76 5.97 43.12
N TRP A 815 -13.07 7.20 42.76
CA TRP A 815 -14.09 7.98 43.44
C TRP A 815 -15.48 7.40 43.21
N SER A 816 -16.31 7.46 44.25
CA SER A 816 -17.76 7.32 44.13
C SER A 816 -18.34 8.49 43.31
N HIS A 817 -19.46 8.28 42.63
CA HIS A 817 -20.22 9.29 41.89
C HIS A 817 -20.76 10.43 42.76
N THR A 818 -20.99 10.20 44.06
CA THR A 818 -21.26 11.29 45.03
C THR A 818 -20.01 12.10 45.37
N GLY A 819 -18.82 11.57 45.13
CA GLY A 819 -17.54 12.15 45.51
C GLY A 819 -17.31 12.20 47.02
N ASP A 820 -17.97 11.34 47.78
CA ASP A 820 -17.84 11.22 49.24
C ASP A 820 -16.95 10.05 49.66
N TYR A 821 -16.72 9.09 48.76
CA TYR A 821 -15.94 7.88 49.03
C TYR A 821 -14.89 7.62 47.95
N ILE A 822 -13.80 6.96 48.35
CA ILE A 822 -12.73 6.49 47.47
C ILE A 822 -12.50 5.01 47.77
N ALA A 823 -12.67 4.17 46.77
CA ALA A 823 -12.30 2.76 46.83
C ALA A 823 -10.85 2.60 46.35
N VAL A 824 -10.07 1.77 47.04
CA VAL A 824 -8.65 1.55 46.75
C VAL A 824 -8.35 0.05 46.78
N THR A 825 -7.70 -0.43 45.73
CA THR A 825 -7.21 -1.81 45.64
C THR A 825 -5.70 -1.86 45.81
N GLY A 826 -5.18 -2.97 46.33
CA GLY A 826 -3.74 -3.15 46.49
C GLY A 826 -3.29 -4.61 46.69
N ARG A 827 -1.99 -4.82 46.90
CA ARG A 827 -1.36 -6.11 47.24
C ARG A 827 -0.48 -5.97 48.48
N ALA A 828 -0.35 -7.03 49.29
CA ALA A 828 0.61 -7.00 50.39
C ALA A 828 2.07 -7.06 49.87
N GLY A 829 2.99 -6.39 50.56
CA GLY A 829 4.41 -6.41 50.21
C GLY A 829 5.13 -7.71 50.53
N ASP A 830 4.56 -8.54 51.39
CA ASP A 830 5.05 -9.87 51.74
C ASP A 830 4.44 -11.00 50.88
N GLY A 831 3.69 -10.64 49.82
CA GLY A 831 2.97 -11.60 48.97
C GLY A 831 1.75 -12.22 49.63
N SER A 832 1.36 -11.76 50.83
CA SER A 832 0.11 -12.16 51.46
C SER A 832 -1.11 -11.49 50.81
N PRO A 833 -2.30 -12.06 50.97
CA PRO A 833 -3.53 -11.43 50.48
C PRO A 833 -3.90 -10.22 51.37
N ARG A 834 -4.02 -8.98 50.85
CA ARG A 834 -4.33 -7.72 51.61
C ARG A 834 -4.94 -6.59 50.73
N PRO A 835 -5.56 -5.52 51.32
CA PRO A 835 -7.00 -5.28 51.24
C PRO A 835 -7.52 -4.43 50.07
N PHE A 836 -8.81 -4.62 49.81
CA PHE A 836 -9.69 -3.58 49.29
C PHE A 836 -10.10 -2.68 50.46
N LYS A 837 -9.94 -1.35 50.31
CA LYS A 837 -10.30 -0.36 51.34
C LYS A 837 -11.24 0.70 50.78
N ILE A 838 -12.14 1.19 51.63
CA ILE A 838 -13.00 2.33 51.34
C ILE A 838 -12.67 3.44 52.33
N TYR A 839 -12.36 4.61 51.78
CA TYR A 839 -12.17 5.84 52.52
C TYR A 839 -13.36 6.76 52.30
N GLN A 840 -13.86 7.37 53.37
CA GLN A 840 -14.78 8.49 53.28
C GLN A 840 -13.97 9.79 53.27
N PHE A 841 -14.20 10.63 52.27
CA PHE A 841 -13.58 11.95 52.16
C PHE A 841 -14.51 13.03 52.73
N ASN A 842 -14.08 13.68 53.79
CA ASN A 842 -14.77 14.83 54.33
C ASN A 842 -14.24 16.10 53.64
N ARG A 843 -15.03 16.64 52.71
CA ARG A 843 -14.68 17.85 51.93
C ARG A 843 -14.51 19.11 52.78
N VAL A 844 -15.20 19.20 53.92
CA VAL A 844 -15.12 20.38 54.81
C VAL A 844 -13.85 20.34 55.63
N LEU A 845 -13.49 19.16 56.13
CA LEU A 845 -12.32 18.98 56.99
C LEU A 845 -11.06 18.62 56.20
N ASN A 846 -11.19 18.32 54.90
CA ASN A 846 -10.12 17.76 54.07
C ASN A 846 -9.45 16.56 54.72
N THR A 847 -10.25 15.59 55.15
CA THR A 847 -9.76 14.37 55.81
C THR A 847 -10.29 13.12 55.13
N LEU A 848 -9.47 12.06 55.14
CA LEU A 848 -9.85 10.73 54.70
C LEU A 848 -9.96 9.83 55.92
N THR A 849 -11.10 9.17 56.07
CA THR A 849 -11.36 8.22 57.17
C THR A 849 -11.60 6.83 56.58
N GLU A 850 -10.86 5.82 57.03
CA GLU A 850 -11.16 4.43 56.66
C GLU A 850 -12.51 4.04 57.26
N VAL A 851 -13.47 3.68 56.41
CA VAL A 851 -14.82 3.30 56.83
C VAL A 851 -15.09 1.81 56.65
N ASN A 852 -14.38 1.16 55.73
CA ASN A 852 -14.44 -0.28 55.56
C ASN A 852 -13.14 -0.83 54.95
N SER A 853 -12.77 -2.05 55.34
CA SER A 853 -11.71 -2.82 54.70
C SER A 853 -11.96 -4.32 54.87
N PHE A 854 -11.49 -5.12 53.92
CA PHE A 854 -11.46 -6.57 54.06
C PHE A 854 -10.25 -7.20 53.38
N ILE A 855 -9.86 -8.37 53.86
CA ILE A 855 -8.72 -9.14 53.37
C ILE A 855 -9.23 -10.21 52.40
N SER A 856 -8.73 -10.21 51.17
CA SER A 856 -9.12 -11.19 50.15
C SER A 856 -7.97 -12.12 49.79
N ALA A 857 -8.21 -13.43 49.66
CA ALA A 857 -7.25 -14.54 49.67
C ALA A 857 -6.27 -14.71 48.46
N ALA A 858 -6.29 -13.87 47.43
CA ALA A 858 -5.45 -14.00 46.23
C ALA A 858 -4.46 -12.83 46.01
N ILE A 859 -3.36 -13.10 45.30
CA ILE A 859 -2.11 -12.33 45.25
C ILE A 859 -1.95 -11.32 44.07
N SER A 860 -2.92 -11.21 43.17
CA SER A 860 -2.80 -10.39 41.94
C SER A 860 -3.95 -9.37 41.79
N MET A 861 -3.68 -8.26 41.10
CA MET A 861 -4.43 -6.99 41.18
C MET A 861 -5.12 -6.64 39.86
N GLY A 862 -6.29 -5.99 39.92
CA GLY A 862 -6.99 -5.42 38.77
C GLY A 862 -7.76 -4.14 39.13
N ALA A 863 -8.43 -3.57 38.13
CA ALA A 863 -9.13 -2.28 38.23
C ALA A 863 -10.30 -2.26 39.23
N VAL A 864 -10.66 -1.07 39.72
CA VAL A 864 -11.83 -0.83 40.60
C VAL A 864 -12.79 0.21 40.00
N SER A 865 -14.10 0.01 40.16
CA SER A 865 -15.12 0.92 39.65
C SER A 865 -16.39 0.88 40.51
N TRP A 866 -17.02 2.04 40.70
CA TRP A 866 -18.31 2.19 41.38
C TRP A 866 -19.45 2.20 40.37
N SER A 867 -20.60 1.62 40.73
CA SER A 867 -21.84 1.86 40.00
C SER A 867 -22.26 3.33 40.13
N TYR A 868 -23.07 3.81 39.20
CA TYR A 868 -23.54 5.20 39.19
C TYR A 868 -24.28 5.60 40.48
N ASP A 869 -25.04 4.69 41.06
CA ASP A 869 -25.78 4.90 42.31
C ASP A 869 -24.91 4.72 43.58
N ASP A 870 -23.60 4.46 43.42
CA ASP A 870 -22.62 4.14 44.46
C ASP A 870 -22.98 2.97 45.38
N ARG A 871 -23.95 2.14 44.97
CA ARG A 871 -24.41 1.01 45.77
C ARG A 871 -23.57 -0.23 45.53
N PHE A 872 -22.97 -0.37 44.36
CA PHE A 872 -22.19 -1.53 43.98
C PHE A 872 -20.76 -1.15 43.62
N ILE A 873 -19.83 -2.04 43.94
CA ILE A 873 -18.43 -1.88 43.59
C ILE A 873 -17.99 -3.14 42.86
N ALA A 874 -17.48 -2.94 41.65
CA ALA A 874 -16.82 -3.98 40.87
C ALA A 874 -15.32 -3.83 41.04
N PHE A 875 -14.63 -4.92 41.34
CA PHE A 875 -13.18 -4.97 41.23
C PHE A 875 -12.71 -6.33 40.76
N VAL A 876 -11.57 -6.32 40.07
CA VAL A 876 -10.91 -7.52 39.56
C VAL A 876 -9.79 -7.92 40.52
N GLN A 877 -9.75 -9.20 40.87
CA GLN A 877 -8.70 -9.78 41.70
C GLN A 877 -8.14 -11.05 41.06
N GLY A 878 -6.84 -11.04 40.80
CA GLY A 878 -6.17 -12.00 39.94
C GLY A 878 -6.79 -11.96 38.56
N THR A 879 -7.64 -12.95 38.29
CA THR A 879 -8.38 -13.08 37.04
C THR A 879 -9.91 -13.06 37.25
N THR A 880 -10.36 -12.92 38.50
CA THR A 880 -11.76 -13.10 38.90
C THR A 880 -12.40 -11.73 39.20
N LEU A 881 -13.63 -11.54 38.72
CA LEU A 881 -14.42 -10.35 38.99
C LEU A 881 -15.29 -10.55 40.23
N TYR A 882 -15.30 -9.56 41.11
CA TYR A 882 -16.15 -9.53 42.30
C TYR A 882 -17.07 -8.32 42.27
N ILE A 883 -18.34 -8.54 42.67
CA ILE A 883 -19.30 -7.48 42.95
C ILE A 883 -19.67 -7.50 44.42
N TYR A 884 -19.48 -6.35 45.06
CA TYR A 884 -19.90 -6.08 46.42
C TYR A 884 -20.99 -5.01 46.43
N GLU A 885 -21.94 -5.15 47.35
CA GLU A 885 -22.88 -4.10 47.69
C GLU A 885 -22.34 -3.33 48.89
N TYR A 886 -22.31 -1.99 48.79
CA TYR A 886 -21.88 -1.10 49.84
C TYR A 886 -23.08 -0.38 50.46
N ASP A 887 -23.36 -0.70 51.72
CA ASP A 887 -24.30 0.05 52.55
C ASP A 887 -23.59 1.25 53.18
N LYS A 888 -23.83 2.44 52.62
CA LYS A 888 -23.27 3.72 53.08
C LYS A 888 -23.70 4.09 54.51
N VAL A 889 -24.84 3.61 54.99
CA VAL A 889 -25.38 3.95 56.31
C VAL A 889 -24.70 3.10 57.39
N GLY A 890 -24.57 1.80 57.13
CA GLY A 890 -23.89 0.86 58.02
C GLY A 890 -22.36 0.84 57.86
N ASN A 891 -21.82 1.45 56.79
CA ASN A 891 -20.46 1.22 56.29
C ASN A 891 -20.17 -0.28 56.11
N VAL A 892 -21.15 -1.05 55.62
CA VAL A 892 -21.05 -2.50 55.48
C VAL A 892 -20.86 -2.84 54.01
N LEU A 893 -19.81 -3.61 53.73
CA LEU A 893 -19.56 -4.16 52.41
C LEU A 893 -19.96 -5.64 52.37
N THR A 894 -20.91 -5.98 51.51
CA THR A 894 -21.47 -7.33 51.41
C THR A 894 -21.12 -7.95 50.07
N HIS A 895 -20.46 -9.12 50.07
CA HIS A 895 -20.21 -9.88 48.85
C HIS A 895 -21.52 -10.35 48.23
N ARG A 896 -21.71 -10.09 46.93
CA ARG A 896 -22.92 -10.47 46.20
C ARG A 896 -22.66 -11.45 45.07
N LYS A 897 -21.58 -11.24 44.30
CA LYS A 897 -21.29 -12.06 43.13
C LYS A 897 -19.80 -12.28 42.94
N THR A 898 -19.45 -13.49 42.53
CA THR A 898 -18.13 -13.85 41.99
C THR A 898 -18.32 -14.37 40.58
N VAL A 899 -17.50 -13.87 39.65
CA VAL A 899 -17.44 -14.37 38.28
C VAL A 899 -16.02 -14.81 37.99
N SER A 900 -15.84 -16.12 37.83
CA SER A 900 -14.56 -16.69 37.42
C SER A 900 -14.34 -16.42 35.93
N GLY A 901 -13.14 -15.94 35.58
CA GLY A 901 -12.76 -15.61 34.21
C GLY A 901 -11.28 -15.28 34.13
N SER A 902 -10.88 -14.58 33.07
CA SER A 902 -9.52 -14.05 32.88
C SER A 902 -9.46 -12.53 32.87
N PHE A 903 -10.17 -11.86 33.79
CA PHE A 903 -10.36 -10.41 33.78
C PHE A 903 -9.10 -9.64 34.22
N SER A 904 -8.89 -8.46 33.64
CA SER A 904 -7.85 -7.47 34.00
C SER A 904 -8.47 -6.13 34.43
N CYS A 905 -9.57 -5.71 33.80
CA CYS A 905 -10.29 -4.47 34.12
C CYS A 905 -11.82 -4.66 34.06
N ALA A 906 -12.54 -3.88 34.87
CA ALA A 906 -13.99 -3.80 34.88
C ALA A 906 -14.46 -2.38 35.18
N ARG A 907 -15.36 -1.82 34.38
CA ARG A 907 -15.89 -0.45 34.53
C ARG A 907 -17.42 -0.44 34.40
N TRP A 908 -18.09 0.19 35.35
CA TRP A 908 -19.52 0.47 35.28
C TRP A 908 -19.80 1.58 34.26
N ASP A 909 -20.99 1.51 33.66
CA ASP A 909 -21.52 2.59 32.83
C ASP A 909 -22.04 3.75 33.69
N GLY A 910 -22.29 4.89 33.02
CA GLY A 910 -22.82 6.09 33.65
C GLY A 910 -24.25 5.98 34.16
N GLU A 911 -24.93 4.84 34.03
CA GLU A 911 -26.28 4.59 34.58
C GLU A 911 -26.29 3.51 35.67
N GLY A 912 -25.19 2.78 35.88
CA GLY A 912 -25.07 1.71 36.87
C GLY A 912 -25.81 0.42 36.50
N LEU A 913 -26.24 0.27 35.25
CA LEU A 913 -26.96 -0.89 34.72
C LEU A 913 -26.03 -1.88 34.03
N TRP A 914 -24.93 -1.38 33.45
CA TRP A 914 -24.05 -2.15 32.61
C TRP A 914 -22.63 -2.19 33.17
N LEU A 915 -21.99 -3.35 33.03
CA LEU A 915 -20.62 -3.58 33.46
C LEU A 915 -19.80 -4.11 32.29
N ALA A 916 -18.83 -3.32 31.83
CA ALA A 916 -17.90 -3.72 30.79
C ALA A 916 -16.63 -4.29 31.42
N THR A 917 -16.13 -5.38 30.86
CA THR A 917 -14.95 -6.09 31.37
C THR A 917 -14.02 -6.48 30.25
N VAL A 918 -12.73 -6.51 30.54
CA VAL A 918 -11.70 -6.98 29.62
C VAL A 918 -10.71 -7.88 30.35
N GLY A 919 -9.93 -8.67 29.60
CA GLY A 919 -9.12 -9.73 30.18
C GLY A 919 -7.91 -10.19 29.38
N SER A 920 -7.10 -11.02 30.01
CA SER A 920 -5.97 -11.74 29.40
C SER A 920 -6.41 -12.96 28.58
N ASP A 921 -7.70 -13.29 28.59
CA ASP A 921 -8.33 -14.21 27.64
C ASP A 921 -8.64 -13.54 26.29
N SER A 922 -8.24 -12.28 26.13
CA SER A 922 -8.45 -11.49 24.93
C SER A 922 -9.93 -11.29 24.60
N TYR A 923 -10.81 -11.17 25.59
CA TYR A 923 -12.22 -10.82 25.38
C TYR A 923 -12.56 -9.47 26.00
N ALA A 924 -13.37 -8.68 25.29
CA ALA A 924 -14.20 -7.63 25.87
C ALA A 924 -15.61 -8.18 26.09
N ARG A 925 -16.20 -8.00 27.27
CA ARG A 925 -17.54 -8.49 27.60
C ARG A 925 -18.38 -7.39 28.21
N LEU A 926 -19.64 -7.35 27.82
CA LEU A 926 -20.65 -6.50 28.42
C LEU A 926 -21.65 -7.33 29.21
N TYR A 927 -21.82 -6.99 30.48
CA TYR A 927 -22.81 -7.61 31.34
C TYR A 927 -23.92 -6.63 31.68
N GLU A 928 -25.16 -7.11 31.61
CA GLU A 928 -26.29 -6.45 32.24
C GLU A 928 -26.39 -6.91 33.70
N PHE A 929 -26.44 -5.94 34.62
CA PHE A 929 -26.51 -6.21 36.05
C PHE A 929 -27.92 -6.05 36.59
N TYR A 930 -28.46 -7.13 37.16
CA TYR A 930 -29.78 -7.14 37.78
C TYR A 930 -29.66 -7.00 39.29
N SER A 931 -29.86 -5.78 39.79
CA SER A 931 -29.70 -5.47 41.23
C SER A 931 -30.69 -6.21 42.14
N ALA A 932 -31.81 -6.71 41.61
CA ALA A 932 -32.83 -7.42 42.38
C ALA A 932 -32.41 -8.84 42.80
N ASP A 933 -31.64 -9.53 41.98
CA ASP A 933 -31.16 -10.90 42.23
C ASP A 933 -29.63 -11.02 42.22
N TYR A 934 -28.93 -9.89 42.04
CA TYR A 934 -27.49 -9.77 41.92
C TYR A 934 -26.90 -10.63 40.79
N SER A 935 -27.69 -10.93 39.76
CA SER A 935 -27.23 -11.66 38.59
C SER A 935 -26.52 -10.72 37.60
N LEU A 936 -25.43 -11.24 37.03
CA LEU A 936 -24.77 -10.67 35.86
C LEU A 936 -25.13 -11.57 34.69
N ARG A 937 -25.76 -11.00 33.68
CA ARG A 937 -26.05 -11.71 32.43
C ARG A 937 -25.12 -11.14 31.38
N GLU A 938 -24.27 -12.00 30.84
CA GLU A 938 -23.46 -11.62 29.68
C GLU A 938 -24.41 -11.31 28.55
N HIS A 939 -24.39 -10.06 28.11
CA HIS A 939 -25.25 -9.58 27.04
C HIS A 939 -24.56 -9.75 25.69
N ALA A 940 -23.26 -9.45 25.65
CA ALA A 940 -22.43 -9.72 24.49
C ALA A 940 -20.94 -9.81 24.88
N SER A 941 -20.18 -10.52 24.05
CA SER A 941 -18.74 -10.65 24.16
C SER A 941 -18.08 -10.59 22.79
N LEU A 942 -16.92 -9.95 22.75
CA LEU A 942 -16.11 -9.75 21.55
C LEU A 942 -14.73 -10.35 21.80
N GLN A 943 -14.35 -11.33 20.97
CA GLN A 943 -12.99 -11.85 20.94
C GLN A 943 -12.08 -10.81 20.28
N LEU A 944 -11.11 -10.35 21.03
CA LEU A 944 -10.04 -9.47 20.60
C LEU A 944 -8.80 -10.30 20.22
N PRO A 945 -7.95 -9.76 19.33
CA PRO A 945 -6.77 -10.48 18.84
C PRO A 945 -5.66 -10.65 19.89
N ALA A 946 -5.74 -9.93 21.02
CA ALA A 946 -4.71 -9.86 22.03
C ALA A 946 -5.29 -9.61 23.44
N ALA A 947 -4.49 -9.92 24.45
CA ALA A 947 -4.80 -9.65 25.84
C ALA A 947 -4.93 -8.13 26.08
N VAL A 948 -5.87 -7.73 26.92
CA VAL A 948 -6.24 -6.33 27.12
C VAL A 948 -6.00 -5.89 28.55
N GLN A 949 -5.57 -4.63 28.74
CA GLN A 949 -5.27 -4.06 30.05
C GLN A 949 -6.33 -3.10 30.59
N ASP A 950 -6.98 -2.31 29.73
CA ASP A 950 -7.93 -1.29 30.19
C ASP A 950 -9.09 -1.11 29.22
N ILE A 951 -10.20 -0.57 29.74
CA ILE A 951 -11.41 -0.25 28.99
C ILE A 951 -11.99 1.06 29.53
N ALA A 952 -12.51 1.91 28.65
CA ALA A 952 -13.17 3.16 29.00
C ALA A 952 -14.50 3.32 28.26
N TRP A 953 -15.52 3.78 28.99
CA TRP A 953 -16.81 4.16 28.43
C TRP A 953 -16.73 5.56 27.83
N ARG A 954 -17.35 5.74 26.66
CA ARG A 954 -17.71 7.08 26.21
C ARG A 954 -18.96 7.55 26.98
N TYR A 955 -19.07 8.85 27.21
CA TYR A 955 -20.09 9.44 28.08
C TYR A 955 -21.55 9.13 27.70
N ASP A 956 -21.83 8.91 26.41
CA ASP A 956 -23.15 8.50 25.91
C ASP A 956 -23.47 7.02 26.13
N ASN A 957 -22.54 6.25 26.72
CA ASN A 957 -22.61 4.82 26.97
C ASN A 957 -22.84 3.97 25.71
N ALA A 958 -22.61 4.52 24.52
CA ALA A 958 -22.82 3.83 23.24
C ALA A 958 -21.53 3.22 22.69
N VAL A 959 -20.38 3.79 23.05
CA VAL A 959 -19.06 3.48 22.50
C VAL A 959 -18.06 3.18 23.61
N PHE A 960 -17.15 2.23 23.37
CA PHE A 960 -16.07 1.87 24.29
C PHE A 960 -14.72 1.96 23.62
N ALA A 961 -13.68 2.32 24.39
CA ALA A 961 -12.30 2.20 23.96
C ALA A 961 -11.57 1.12 24.78
N VAL A 962 -10.72 0.34 24.15
CA VAL A 962 -10.03 -0.81 24.74
C VAL A 962 -8.53 -0.76 24.44
N ALA A 963 -7.68 -0.97 25.46
CA ALA A 963 -6.21 -0.89 25.36
C ALA A 963 -5.52 -2.28 25.36
N GLN A 964 -4.82 -2.64 24.28
CA GLN A 964 -4.22 -3.98 24.10
C GLN A 964 -2.74 -4.08 24.52
N ASN A 965 -2.39 -5.19 25.18
CA ASN A 965 -1.10 -5.41 25.86
C ASN A 965 0.02 -5.99 24.99
N THR A 966 -0.33 -6.69 23.90
CA THR A 966 0.66 -7.36 23.05
C THR A 966 0.70 -6.73 21.67
N PRO A 967 1.91 -6.48 21.13
CA PRO A 967 2.03 -6.18 19.72
C PRO A 967 1.41 -7.32 18.92
N LEU A 968 0.49 -7.00 18.03
CA LEU A 968 0.02 -7.94 17.01
C LEU A 968 1.21 -8.38 16.15
N ALA A 969 1.14 -9.54 15.50
CA ALA A 969 2.19 -9.97 14.57
C ALA A 969 2.32 -8.90 13.46
N GLY A 970 3.36 -8.06 13.54
CA GLY A 970 3.42 -6.77 12.83
C GLY A 970 3.87 -5.58 13.71
N GLY A 971 4.00 -5.77 15.03
CA GLY A 971 4.52 -4.76 15.95
C GLY A 971 3.47 -3.81 16.54
N ALA A 972 2.23 -3.78 16.02
CA ALA A 972 1.24 -2.81 16.46
C ALA A 972 0.58 -3.13 17.81
N GLY A 973 0.64 -2.19 18.76
CA GLY A 973 -0.35 -2.09 19.84
C GLY A 973 -1.55 -1.28 19.39
N ALA A 974 -2.76 -1.81 19.62
CA ALA A 974 -4.00 -1.19 19.16
C ALA A 974 -4.82 -0.61 20.32
N VAL A 975 -5.39 0.57 20.09
CA VAL A 975 -6.58 1.05 20.81
C VAL A 975 -7.77 0.67 19.94
N LEU A 976 -8.69 -0.15 20.46
CA LEU A 976 -9.85 -0.58 19.69
C LEU A 976 -11.08 0.22 20.14
N ILE A 977 -11.83 0.80 19.20
CA ILE A 977 -13.15 1.37 19.49
C ILE A 977 -14.22 0.35 19.17
N ILE A 978 -15.06 0.08 20.14
CA ILE A 978 -16.24 -0.75 19.96
C ILE A 978 -17.41 0.21 19.89
N ASP A 979 -17.82 0.54 18.67
CA ASP A 979 -19.07 1.26 18.41
C ASP A 979 -20.24 0.28 18.46
N ARG A 980 -21.29 0.62 19.21
CA ARG A 980 -22.55 -0.12 19.39
C ARG A 980 -22.48 -1.47 20.13
N PHE A 981 -22.46 -1.40 21.46
CA PHE A 981 -23.35 -2.27 22.23
C PHE A 981 -24.71 -1.57 22.36
N VAL A 982 -25.62 -1.77 21.40
CA VAL A 982 -26.92 -1.08 21.45
C VAL A 982 -27.77 -1.64 22.61
N LYS A 983 -28.28 -0.75 23.48
CA LYS A 983 -29.26 -1.04 24.55
C LYS A 983 -30.66 -1.45 24.02
N LEU A 984 -30.80 -2.23 22.94
CA LEU A 984 -32.11 -2.54 22.31
C LEU A 984 -32.46 -4.03 22.18
N ASP A 985 -33.77 -4.27 22.15
CA ASP A 985 -34.54 -5.53 22.19
C ASP A 985 -33.90 -6.74 21.47
N PRO A 986 -33.81 -7.94 22.13
CA PRO A 986 -33.12 -9.15 21.63
C PRO A 986 -33.54 -9.71 20.26
N ALA A 987 -34.54 -9.12 19.59
CA ALA A 987 -35.04 -9.59 18.30
C ALA A 987 -34.39 -8.91 17.06
N ASN A 988 -33.66 -7.81 17.21
CA ASN A 988 -33.07 -7.05 16.09
C ASN A 988 -31.62 -6.61 16.38
N ILE A 989 -30.75 -7.60 16.61
CA ILE A 989 -29.32 -7.35 16.83
C ILE A 989 -28.59 -7.43 15.48
N ASP A 990 -27.94 -6.33 15.07
CA ASP A 990 -26.89 -6.32 14.06
C ASP A 990 -25.55 -6.07 14.79
N MET A 991 -24.63 -7.02 14.67
CA MET A 991 -23.34 -7.09 15.39
C MET A 991 -22.14 -6.79 14.48
N SER A 992 -22.36 -6.18 13.32
CA SER A 992 -21.34 -6.03 12.28
C SER A 992 -20.47 -4.76 12.36
N SER A 993 -20.82 -3.77 13.19
CA SER A 993 -20.07 -2.51 13.29
C SER A 993 -19.05 -2.53 14.44
N THR A 994 -17.78 -2.84 14.14
CA THR A 994 -16.66 -2.55 15.06
C THR A 994 -15.78 -1.48 14.40
N LEU A 995 -15.52 -0.36 15.07
CA LEU A 995 -14.67 0.70 14.55
C LEU A 995 -13.22 0.48 15.01
N ARG A 996 -12.42 -0.21 14.19
CA ARG A 996 -10.99 -0.40 14.48
C ARG A 996 -10.26 0.94 14.33
N ILE A 997 -9.56 1.40 15.37
CA ILE A 997 -8.54 2.43 15.18
C ILE A 997 -7.29 1.72 14.67
N ASP A 998 -7.01 1.82 13.37
CA ASP A 998 -5.64 1.69 12.93
C ASP A 998 -4.96 3.03 13.16
N ALA A 999 -3.88 3.02 13.95
CA ALA A 999 -2.94 4.12 13.94
C ALA A 999 -2.22 4.08 12.59
N GLY A 1000 -2.91 4.53 11.53
CA GLY A 1000 -2.41 4.71 10.18
C GLY A 1000 -1.45 3.63 9.70
N ILE A 1001 -1.85 2.36 9.71
CA ILE A 1001 -1.20 1.31 8.92
C ILE A 1001 -2.30 0.36 8.43
N ASP A 1002 -2.27 0.05 7.14
CA ASP A 1002 -3.09 -0.95 6.47
C ASP A 1002 -3.05 -2.31 7.17
N ASP A 1003 -4.21 -2.96 7.35
CA ASP A 1003 -4.30 -4.42 7.32
C ASP A 1003 -5.76 -4.93 7.20
N GLU A 1004 -6.11 -5.40 6.00
CA GLU A 1004 -6.98 -6.57 5.82
C GLU A 1004 -6.11 -7.82 6.12
N ALA A 1005 -6.48 -8.80 6.95
CA ALA A 1005 -7.64 -9.65 6.80
C ALA A 1005 -7.89 -10.54 8.04
N GLN A 1006 -9.16 -10.82 8.35
CA GLN A 1006 -9.80 -12.15 8.31
C GLN A 1006 -11.32 -11.98 8.54
N GLY A 1007 -12.13 -12.61 7.69
CA GLY A 1007 -13.47 -12.13 7.33
C GLY A 1007 -14.64 -12.44 8.27
N VAL A 1008 -15.68 -11.61 8.10
CA VAL A 1008 -17.11 -11.93 8.29
C VAL A 1008 -17.90 -11.12 7.24
N ASP A 1009 -18.62 -11.80 6.35
CA ASP A 1009 -19.57 -11.19 5.40
C ASP A 1009 -20.70 -10.45 6.10
N VAL A 1010 -20.98 -9.18 5.74
CA VAL A 1010 -22.33 -8.60 5.86
C VAL A 1010 -22.65 -7.70 4.65
N CYS A 1011 -23.80 -7.99 4.05
CA CYS A 1011 -24.36 -7.37 2.86
C CYS A 1011 -25.46 -6.36 3.24
N MET A 1012 -25.59 -5.27 2.46
CA MET A 1012 -26.84 -4.65 1.95
C MET A 1012 -27.11 -3.15 2.17
N LEU A 1013 -27.31 -2.49 1.01
CA LEU A 1013 -28.40 -1.58 0.57
C LEU A 1013 -28.78 -0.31 1.35
N GLY A 1014 -28.80 0.82 0.63
CA GLY A 1014 -30.01 1.67 0.56
C GLY A 1014 -29.84 3.19 0.71
N ASP A 1015 -29.66 3.87 -0.43
CA ASP A 1015 -30.40 5.05 -0.93
C ASP A 1015 -30.71 6.31 -0.07
N THR A 1016 -30.24 7.45 -0.63
CA THR A 1016 -30.87 8.79 -0.71
C THR A 1016 -30.90 9.72 0.52
N GLN A 1017 -30.21 10.88 0.43
CA GLN A 1017 -30.82 12.22 0.16
C GLN A 1017 -29.85 13.40 0.43
N VAL A 1018 -30.04 14.45 -0.36
CA VAL A 1018 -29.32 15.74 -0.45
C VAL A 1018 -29.53 16.64 0.77
N CYS A 1019 -28.48 17.32 1.24
CA CYS A 1019 -28.62 18.63 1.91
C CYS A 1019 -27.41 19.55 1.67
N VAL A 1020 -27.67 20.70 1.06
CA VAL A 1020 -26.72 21.81 0.82
C VAL A 1020 -26.73 22.76 2.01
N ARG A 1021 -25.56 23.24 2.46
CA ARG A 1021 -25.40 24.58 3.06
C ARG A 1021 -23.97 25.12 2.91
N GLY A 1022 -23.83 26.16 2.08
CA GLY A 1022 -22.68 27.07 2.01
C GLY A 1022 -22.57 27.98 3.26
N ASN A 1023 -21.53 28.81 3.39
CA ASN A 1023 -21.27 29.95 2.51
C ASN A 1023 -20.08 29.78 1.55
N VAL A 1024 -20.41 30.08 0.30
CA VAL A 1024 -19.56 30.21 -0.87
C VAL A 1024 -18.99 31.63 -0.94
N SER A 1025 -17.73 31.76 -1.37
CA SER A 1025 -17.38 32.76 -2.39
C SER A 1025 -16.28 32.20 -3.30
N TYR A 1026 -16.71 31.95 -4.53
CA TYR A 1026 -15.99 31.50 -5.72
C TYR A 1026 -14.79 32.38 -6.12
N ARG A 1027 -13.79 31.74 -6.74
CA ARG A 1027 -13.66 31.83 -8.19
C ARG A 1027 -13.50 30.45 -8.80
#